data_AF-A0A5D0S908-F1
#
_entry.id   AF-A0A5D0S908-F1
#
_cell.length_a   1.000
_cell.length_b   1.000
_cell.length_c   1.000
_cell.angle_alpha   90.00
_cell.angle_beta   90.00
_cell.angle_gamma   90.00
#
_symmetry.space_group_name_H-M   'P 1'
#
loop_
_entity.id
_entity.type
_entity.pdbx_description
1 polymer ?
#
loop_
_entity_poly.entity_id
_entity_poly.type
_entity_poly.pdbx_seq_one_letter_code
_entity_poly.pdbx_strand_id
1 'polypeptide(L)'
;MFAVNKNKIFLIVLFILISTYSIFGQNVGNIYKSNRFTKPETYEKIKTKFSIKNYVKVAENENIELLIDPETTSLRVMDKRTNYVWGDVLENENAYLKLNDSWKAISKSVLMIEYYNERGIMAVKGSAEKSTEKSFIEIPNGITFNINFKDIGISIDFSILLEDNALTFKLNSTDISEEKEFLLGSVVFAPFFGSTVEDEIDGYIFVPDGPGALIRFSSVAHYTNWFEKRVYGKDYSIENLTVPNDLRASRPNDFLREEPTVLMPVYGIVHGVKQNGMFGVVDSGEEYASIVAYPSGVLTDYNRAGVKFLYRQKYLQPTSRSGAGVQIVQKDKNNFNAELKLFFLVNNSADYIGMAKFYRTEFSEKLFGELEDNRDHENAHMQLALTIIASDIEKKLIGYNTKSITNVEEMESIIKALMENGVDNLKIFIEGWQEDGIHGNRISRLSFEDEIGGKIPLQNLAEGNTHNVYELCLVDNVTKVNARQININREVGINLSQSSIFEERDNQDLWLNRFYYTNIKLSSKYIKEKSKKLADLGFSYIAIKEYGSKLYGDMRFNNEFPRNEALLMVEETLNYVKEKGLNIYFFSPNSYAWKYSRGIIETPMNNSQYLFETDTVPFLQIVLSGKIEYYTPYINNSFFSKTNILKAIEYGAYPSFIITWVDNYVIKETPLWDYPSTKFEDWEQEILKIYQEMSEALNPVLDSKIIDRTVLEPGIVKVDYENGRSVMVNYTQNSFIYGDIFLQPLSYEGFKNKDLDFGDGEL
;
A
#
# COMPACT_ATOMS: atom_id res chain seq x y z
N MET A 1 -2.28 -30.02 74.01
CA MET A 1 -3.31 -29.07 73.53
C MET A 1 -2.53 -27.88 72.99
N PHE A 2 -2.31 -27.63 71.70
CA PHE A 2 -2.99 -27.98 70.47
C PHE A 2 -2.01 -28.61 69.47
N ALA A 3 -2.36 -29.79 68.94
CA ALA A 3 -1.71 -30.34 67.76
C ALA A 3 -2.15 -29.49 66.56
N VAL A 4 -1.23 -28.69 66.01
CA VAL A 4 -1.47 -27.97 64.77
C VAL A 4 -1.62 -29.01 63.66
N ASN A 5 -2.85 -29.12 63.18
CA ASN A 5 -3.28 -30.13 62.23
C ASN A 5 -2.56 -29.88 60.90
N LYS A 6 -1.51 -30.67 60.60
CA LYS A 6 -0.71 -30.59 59.35
C LYS A 6 -1.59 -30.55 58.09
N ASN A 7 -2.77 -31.17 58.14
CA ASN A 7 -3.72 -31.17 57.03
C ASN A 7 -4.33 -29.79 56.76
N LYS A 8 -4.50 -28.92 57.77
CA LYS A 8 -5.00 -27.54 57.56
C LYS A 8 -3.94 -26.62 56.93
N ILE A 9 -2.67 -26.78 57.30
CA ILE A 9 -1.57 -26.02 56.67
C ILE A 9 -1.39 -26.49 55.23
N PHE A 10 -1.46 -27.79 54.96
CA PHE A 10 -1.37 -28.33 53.61
C PHE A 10 -2.54 -27.85 52.73
N LEU A 11 -3.77 -27.82 53.26
CA LEU A 11 -4.94 -27.28 52.55
C LEU A 11 -4.84 -25.78 52.30
N ILE A 12 -4.31 -24.98 53.24
CA ILE A 12 -4.13 -23.53 53.04
C ILE A 12 -3.02 -23.25 52.02
N VAL A 13 -1.92 -24.01 52.03
CA VAL A 13 -0.85 -23.90 51.03
C VAL A 13 -1.34 -24.35 49.65
N LEU A 14 -2.15 -25.41 49.57
CA LEU A 14 -2.78 -25.85 48.32
C LEU A 14 -3.81 -24.81 47.81
N PHE A 15 -4.58 -24.19 48.69
CA PHE A 15 -5.55 -23.15 48.32
C PHE A 15 -4.86 -21.85 47.89
N ILE A 16 -3.70 -21.51 48.47
CA ILE A 16 -2.87 -20.38 48.04
C ILE A 16 -2.18 -20.72 46.72
N LEU A 17 -1.69 -21.94 46.51
CA LEU A 17 -1.11 -22.38 45.23
C LEU A 17 -2.16 -22.42 44.10
N ILE A 18 -3.37 -22.90 44.40
CA ILE A 18 -4.50 -22.95 43.45
C ILE A 18 -5.03 -21.52 43.21
N SER A 19 -5.10 -20.65 44.22
CA SER A 19 -5.52 -19.26 43.99
C SER A 19 -4.45 -18.42 43.27
N THR A 20 -3.15 -18.70 43.44
CA THR A 20 -2.10 -18.08 42.62
C THR A 20 -2.09 -18.62 41.19
N TYR A 21 -2.51 -19.87 40.95
CA TYR A 21 -2.68 -20.41 39.60
C TYR A 21 -4.00 -19.96 38.93
N SER A 22 -5.01 -19.55 39.71
CA SER A 22 -6.32 -19.14 39.18
C SER A 22 -6.54 -17.62 39.09
N ILE A 23 -5.53 -16.79 39.39
CA ILE A 23 -5.63 -15.31 39.29
C ILE A 23 -4.78 -14.71 38.13
N PHE A 24 -4.01 -15.50 37.39
CA PHE A 24 -3.31 -15.05 36.17
C PHE A 24 -3.57 -15.92 34.93
N GLY A 25 -4.78 -16.46 34.83
CA GLY A 25 -5.28 -17.16 33.66
C GLY A 25 -6.50 -16.48 33.06
N GLN A 26 -6.47 -15.16 32.85
CA GLN A 26 -7.32 -14.62 31.81
C GLN A 26 -6.81 -15.21 30.50
N ASN A 27 -7.66 -15.94 29.77
CA ASN A 27 -7.45 -16.32 28.37
C ASN A 27 -7.32 -15.04 27.52
N VAL A 28 -6.20 -14.34 27.65
CA VAL A 28 -5.76 -13.36 26.67
C VAL A 28 -5.31 -14.20 25.49
N GLY A 29 -6.07 -14.17 24.39
CA GLY A 29 -5.71 -14.91 23.18
C GLY A 29 -4.26 -14.62 22.78
N ASN A 30 -3.57 -15.61 22.20
CA ASN A 30 -2.20 -15.44 21.73
C ASN A 30 -2.15 -14.26 20.74
N ILE A 31 -1.54 -13.14 21.15
CA ILE A 31 -1.47 -11.91 20.37
C ILE A 31 -0.78 -12.09 19.02
N TYR A 32 0.11 -13.08 18.90
CA TYR A 32 0.83 -13.41 17.66
C TYR A 32 -0.05 -14.18 16.66
N LYS A 33 -1.30 -14.48 17.02
CA LYS A 33 -2.36 -14.95 16.10
C LYS A 33 -3.34 -13.83 15.69
N SER A 34 -3.14 -12.60 16.17
CA SER A 34 -3.91 -11.44 15.71
C SER A 34 -3.48 -11.02 14.31
N ASN A 35 -4.30 -10.20 13.66
CA ASN A 35 -4.05 -9.69 12.31
C ASN A 35 -2.85 -8.74 12.19
N ARG A 36 -2.17 -8.43 13.30
CA ARG A 36 -0.91 -7.65 13.34
C ARG A 36 0.32 -8.46 12.95
N PHE A 37 0.21 -9.78 13.04
CA PHE A 37 1.26 -10.76 12.78
C PHE A 37 0.78 -11.73 11.70
N THR A 38 1.66 -12.64 11.30
CA THR A 38 1.33 -13.75 10.39
C THR A 38 1.23 -15.04 11.19
N LYS A 39 0.25 -15.87 10.85
CA LYS A 39 0.08 -17.22 11.40
C LYS A 39 0.97 -18.21 10.63
N PRO A 40 1.39 -19.33 11.25
CA PRO A 40 1.99 -20.45 10.53
C PRO A 40 1.09 -20.96 9.42
N GLU A 41 1.69 -21.36 8.31
CA GLU A 41 0.97 -21.96 7.18
C GLU A 41 0.52 -23.39 7.48
N THR A 42 -0.54 -23.81 6.80
CA THR A 42 -0.91 -25.22 6.72
C THR A 42 -0.69 -25.73 5.30
N TYR A 43 -0.35 -27.01 5.17
CA TYR A 43 0.01 -27.62 3.88
C TYR A 43 -0.94 -28.76 3.53
N GLU A 44 -2.24 -28.55 3.80
CA GLU A 44 -3.28 -29.51 3.42
C GLU A 44 -3.37 -29.62 1.90
N LYS A 45 -3.36 -30.86 1.38
CA LYS A 45 -3.41 -31.09 -0.07
C LYS A 45 -4.80 -30.79 -0.62
N ILE A 46 -4.88 -29.86 -1.56
CA ILE A 46 -6.13 -29.43 -2.17
C ILE A 46 -6.33 -30.11 -3.52
N LYS A 47 -7.56 -30.56 -3.78
CA LYS A 47 -8.00 -31.06 -5.08
C LYS A 47 -9.08 -30.13 -5.62
N THR A 48 -9.07 -29.91 -6.92
CA THR A 48 -10.15 -29.18 -7.57
C THR A 48 -11.47 -29.95 -7.47
N LYS A 49 -12.57 -29.22 -7.25
CA LYS A 49 -13.94 -29.74 -7.38
C LYS A 49 -14.50 -29.51 -8.78
N PHE A 50 -13.83 -28.70 -9.59
CA PHE A 50 -14.28 -28.32 -10.91
C PHE A 50 -13.92 -29.40 -11.93
N SER A 51 -14.84 -29.64 -12.86
CA SER A 51 -14.60 -30.47 -14.04
C SER A 51 -14.64 -29.61 -15.30
N ILE A 52 -13.96 -30.05 -16.35
CA ILE A 52 -14.03 -29.44 -17.68
C ILE A 52 -15.21 -29.96 -18.52
N LYS A 53 -16.04 -30.85 -17.96
CA LYS A 53 -17.17 -31.44 -18.68
C LYS A 53 -18.23 -30.38 -18.97
N ASN A 54 -18.76 -30.37 -20.20
CA ASN A 54 -19.74 -29.40 -20.72
C ASN A 54 -19.16 -27.99 -20.98
N TYR A 55 -17.84 -27.82 -20.89
CA TYR A 55 -17.17 -26.60 -21.33
C TYR A 55 -16.53 -26.84 -22.70
N VAL A 56 -16.49 -25.80 -23.52
CA VAL A 56 -15.83 -25.78 -24.82
C VAL A 56 -14.46 -25.14 -24.65
N LYS A 57 -13.41 -25.86 -25.06
CA LYS A 57 -12.04 -25.32 -25.11
C LYS A 57 -11.96 -24.27 -26.22
N VAL A 58 -11.46 -23.09 -25.89
CA VAL A 58 -11.32 -21.94 -26.81
C VAL A 58 -9.88 -21.51 -27.04
N ALA A 59 -8.96 -21.83 -26.13
CA ALA A 59 -7.52 -21.63 -26.32
C ALA A 59 -6.73 -22.64 -25.49
N GLU A 60 -5.51 -22.99 -25.93
CA GLU A 60 -4.56 -23.75 -25.13
C GLU A 60 -3.11 -23.42 -25.51
N ASN A 61 -2.19 -23.64 -24.58
CA ASN A 61 -0.75 -23.72 -24.82
C ASN A 61 -0.15 -24.88 -24.00
N GLU A 62 1.16 -24.90 -23.80
CA GLU A 62 1.84 -25.98 -23.05
C GLU A 62 1.42 -26.02 -21.56
N ASN A 63 1.08 -24.88 -20.97
CA ASN A 63 0.81 -24.75 -19.54
C ASN A 63 -0.68 -24.76 -19.20
N ILE A 64 -1.53 -24.14 -20.03
CA ILE A 64 -2.91 -23.81 -19.67
C ILE A 64 -3.87 -24.22 -20.79
N GLU A 65 -5.05 -24.68 -20.40
CA GLU A 65 -6.23 -24.83 -21.26
C GLU A 65 -7.35 -23.89 -20.77
N LEU A 66 -7.85 -23.05 -21.67
CA LEU A 66 -8.94 -22.11 -21.44
C LEU A 66 -10.24 -22.69 -22.00
N LEU A 67 -11.25 -22.84 -21.15
CA LEU A 67 -12.56 -23.33 -21.55
C LEU A 67 -13.69 -22.43 -21.06
N ILE A 68 -14.78 -22.39 -21.83
CA ILE A 68 -15.97 -21.60 -21.52
C ILE A 68 -17.24 -22.42 -21.63
N ASP A 69 -18.25 -22.04 -20.85
CA ASP A 69 -19.61 -22.54 -21.02
C ASP A 69 -20.35 -21.61 -22.01
N PRO A 70 -20.75 -22.09 -23.19
CA PRO A 70 -21.41 -21.26 -24.20
C PRO A 70 -22.82 -20.79 -23.80
N GLU A 71 -23.48 -21.45 -22.84
CA GLU A 71 -24.82 -21.07 -22.38
C GLU A 71 -24.77 -19.91 -21.37
N THR A 72 -23.74 -19.87 -20.53
CA THR A 72 -23.61 -18.87 -19.46
C THR A 72 -22.58 -17.79 -19.77
N THR A 73 -21.39 -18.13 -20.27
CA THR A 73 -20.09 -17.41 -20.18
C THR A 73 -19.20 -17.78 -19.00
N SER A 74 -19.55 -18.81 -18.23
CA SER A 74 -18.68 -19.30 -17.15
C SER A 74 -17.31 -19.71 -17.66
N LEU A 75 -16.26 -19.45 -16.87
CA LEU A 75 -14.87 -19.74 -17.21
C LEU A 75 -14.36 -21.00 -16.49
N ARG A 76 -13.55 -21.81 -17.17
CA ARG A 76 -12.69 -22.84 -16.58
C ARG A 76 -11.29 -22.69 -17.12
N VAL A 77 -10.31 -22.88 -16.24
CA VAL A 77 -8.89 -22.88 -16.62
C VAL A 77 -8.25 -24.12 -16.03
N MET A 78 -7.74 -24.99 -16.88
CA MET A 78 -6.98 -26.15 -16.45
C MET A 78 -5.49 -25.84 -16.54
N ASP A 79 -4.81 -25.87 -15.40
CA ASP A 79 -3.36 -25.82 -15.35
C ASP A 79 -2.81 -27.23 -15.59
N LYS A 80 -2.18 -27.43 -16.75
CA LYS A 80 -1.65 -28.73 -17.20
C LYS A 80 -0.45 -29.19 -16.35
N ARG A 81 0.23 -28.27 -15.65
CA ARG A 81 1.38 -28.58 -14.80
C ARG A 81 0.96 -29.31 -13.52
N THR A 82 -0.21 -28.99 -12.97
CA THR A 82 -0.74 -29.60 -11.74
C THR A 82 -2.02 -30.42 -11.96
N ASN A 83 -2.62 -30.35 -13.14
CA ASN A 83 -3.98 -30.81 -13.46
C ASN A 83 -5.06 -30.15 -12.59
N TYR A 84 -4.77 -29.00 -11.99
CA TYR A 84 -5.74 -28.26 -11.21
C TYR A 84 -6.66 -27.46 -12.14
N VAL A 85 -7.97 -27.53 -11.87
CA VAL A 85 -8.98 -26.78 -12.64
C VAL A 85 -9.48 -25.64 -11.78
N TRP A 86 -9.25 -24.41 -12.23
CA TRP A 86 -9.85 -23.20 -11.70
C TRP A 86 -11.25 -23.01 -12.28
N GLY A 87 -12.15 -22.45 -11.48
CA GLY A 87 -13.53 -22.21 -11.87
C GLY A 87 -14.18 -21.12 -11.03
N ASP A 88 -15.44 -20.85 -11.34
CA ASP A 88 -16.28 -19.89 -10.63
C ASP A 88 -17.03 -20.53 -9.46
N VAL A 89 -18.21 -21.10 -9.72
CA VAL A 89 -19.09 -21.73 -8.74
C VAL A 89 -19.70 -23.03 -9.29
N LEU A 90 -20.24 -23.86 -8.39
CA LEU A 90 -20.93 -25.10 -8.72
C LEU A 90 -22.42 -25.02 -8.35
N GLU A 91 -23.30 -25.36 -9.30
CA GLU A 91 -24.75 -25.15 -9.14
C GLU A 91 -25.41 -26.08 -8.11
N ASN A 92 -24.75 -27.18 -7.78
CA ASN A 92 -25.22 -28.17 -6.81
C ASN A 92 -24.81 -27.83 -5.37
N GLU A 93 -24.03 -26.78 -5.15
CA GLU A 93 -23.60 -26.36 -3.81
C GLU A 93 -24.69 -25.56 -3.10
N ASN A 94 -24.83 -25.79 -1.79
CA ASN A 94 -25.80 -25.06 -0.97
C ASN A 94 -25.57 -23.54 -1.02
N ALA A 95 -24.30 -23.10 -1.06
CA ALA A 95 -23.94 -21.69 -1.20
C ALA A 95 -24.53 -21.07 -2.47
N TYR A 96 -24.46 -21.77 -3.61
CA TYR A 96 -25.09 -21.33 -4.87
C TYR A 96 -26.62 -21.32 -4.77
N LEU A 97 -27.22 -22.36 -4.20
CA LEU A 97 -28.68 -22.46 -4.13
C LEU A 97 -29.32 -21.35 -3.29
N LYS A 98 -28.61 -20.84 -2.27
CA LYS A 98 -29.02 -19.68 -1.44
C LYS A 98 -28.97 -18.34 -2.17
N LEU A 99 -28.21 -18.22 -3.27
CA LEU A 99 -28.15 -16.99 -4.05
C LEU A 99 -29.51 -16.68 -4.70
N ASN A 100 -29.83 -15.39 -4.79
CA ASN A 100 -30.95 -14.95 -5.62
C ASN A 100 -30.61 -15.07 -7.11
N ASP A 101 -31.60 -14.94 -7.99
CA ASP A 101 -31.43 -15.19 -9.43
C ASP A 101 -30.37 -14.28 -10.09
N SER A 102 -30.28 -13.01 -9.65
CA SER A 102 -29.26 -12.07 -10.15
C SER A 102 -27.85 -12.52 -9.75
N TRP A 103 -27.64 -12.87 -8.49
CA TRP A 103 -26.33 -13.35 -8.03
C TRP A 103 -25.98 -14.73 -8.58
N LYS A 104 -26.95 -15.61 -8.85
CA LYS A 104 -26.72 -16.86 -9.59
C LYS A 104 -26.13 -16.58 -10.97
N ALA A 105 -26.73 -15.65 -11.72
CA ALA A 105 -26.20 -15.23 -13.01
C ALA A 105 -24.81 -14.59 -12.87
N ILE A 106 -24.62 -13.61 -11.98
CA ILE A 106 -23.32 -12.95 -11.77
C ILE A 106 -22.23 -13.97 -11.41
N SER A 107 -22.53 -14.96 -10.57
CA SER A 107 -21.58 -16.00 -10.17
C SER A 107 -21.13 -16.92 -11.30
N LYS A 108 -21.87 -16.97 -12.41
CA LYS A 108 -21.53 -17.72 -13.64
C LYS A 108 -21.11 -16.81 -14.80
N SER A 109 -20.84 -15.53 -14.52
CA SER A 109 -20.51 -14.53 -15.53
C SER A 109 -19.00 -14.33 -15.67
N VAL A 110 -18.54 -14.16 -16.91
CA VAL A 110 -17.19 -13.65 -17.20
C VAL A 110 -17.10 -12.12 -17.08
N LEU A 111 -18.25 -11.43 -17.11
CA LEU A 111 -18.33 -9.98 -17.01
C LEU A 111 -19.48 -9.59 -16.09
N MET A 112 -19.18 -8.78 -15.08
CA MET A 112 -20.18 -8.09 -14.27
C MET A 112 -20.04 -6.58 -14.50
N ILE A 113 -21.18 -5.91 -14.63
CA ILE A 113 -21.24 -4.45 -14.67
C ILE A 113 -22.01 -3.93 -13.47
N GLU A 114 -21.57 -2.79 -12.96
CA GLU A 114 -22.42 -1.89 -12.20
C GLU A 114 -22.85 -0.75 -13.12
N TYR A 115 -24.12 -0.38 -13.06
CA TYR A 115 -24.67 0.72 -13.84
C TYR A 115 -25.62 1.57 -12.99
N TYR A 116 -25.79 2.82 -13.39
CA TYR A 116 -26.75 3.75 -12.80
C TYR A 116 -28.01 3.80 -13.65
N ASN A 117 -29.17 3.65 -13.02
CA ASN A 117 -30.45 3.88 -13.68
C ASN A 117 -30.76 5.37 -13.83
N GLU A 118 -31.89 5.70 -14.45
CA GLU A 118 -32.37 7.08 -14.65
C GLU A 118 -32.45 7.92 -13.36
N ARG A 119 -32.58 7.26 -12.20
CA ARG A 119 -32.63 7.90 -10.87
C ARG A 119 -31.24 8.02 -10.22
N GLY A 120 -30.19 7.63 -10.94
CA GLY A 120 -28.82 7.53 -10.43
C GLY A 120 -28.65 6.44 -9.37
N ILE A 121 -29.54 5.45 -9.26
CA ILE A 121 -29.37 4.33 -8.32
C ILE A 121 -28.52 3.26 -8.99
N MET A 122 -27.51 2.77 -8.26
CA MET A 122 -26.62 1.72 -8.75
C MET A 122 -27.34 0.37 -8.73
N ALA A 123 -27.20 -0.39 -9.81
CA ALA A 123 -27.64 -1.77 -9.97
C ALA A 123 -26.53 -2.59 -10.62
N VAL A 124 -26.68 -3.92 -10.59
CA VAL A 124 -25.68 -4.87 -11.10
C VAL A 124 -26.30 -5.80 -12.13
N LYS A 125 -25.52 -6.19 -13.13
CA LYS A 125 -25.86 -7.25 -14.09
C LYS A 125 -24.66 -8.12 -14.43
N GLY A 126 -24.93 -9.39 -14.71
CA GLY A 126 -23.93 -10.37 -15.15
C GLY A 126 -24.14 -10.82 -16.59
N SER A 127 -23.06 -11.12 -17.31
CA SER A 127 -23.11 -11.67 -18.68
C SER A 127 -23.88 -12.98 -18.79
N ALA A 128 -24.01 -13.75 -17.71
CA ALA A 128 -24.77 -15.00 -17.71
C ALA A 128 -26.28 -14.85 -17.51
N GLU A 129 -26.80 -13.63 -17.33
CA GLU A 129 -28.25 -13.42 -17.27
C GLU A 129 -28.94 -13.93 -18.54
N LYS A 130 -30.17 -14.44 -18.38
CA LYS A 130 -30.96 -14.98 -19.50
C LYS A 130 -31.42 -13.90 -20.48
N SER A 131 -31.58 -12.67 -20.02
CA SER A 131 -31.95 -11.51 -20.84
C SER A 131 -30.77 -10.90 -21.60
N THR A 132 -29.54 -11.29 -21.26
CA THR A 132 -28.32 -10.77 -21.88
C THR A 132 -28.03 -11.54 -23.15
N GLU A 133 -27.87 -10.81 -24.25
CA GLU A 133 -27.35 -11.40 -25.48
C GLU A 133 -25.85 -11.50 -25.40
N LYS A 134 -25.34 -12.69 -25.66
CA LYS A 134 -23.94 -13.03 -25.52
C LYS A 134 -23.51 -13.90 -26.68
N SER A 135 -22.38 -13.54 -27.27
CA SER A 135 -21.72 -14.33 -28.29
C SER A 135 -20.23 -14.14 -28.14
N PHE A 136 -19.46 -15.06 -28.73
CA PHE A 136 -18.02 -14.98 -28.72
C PHE A 136 -17.45 -15.44 -30.04
N ILE A 137 -16.25 -14.97 -30.35
CA ILE A 137 -15.48 -15.34 -31.52
C ILE A 137 -14.10 -15.77 -31.04
N GLU A 138 -13.67 -16.96 -31.42
CA GLU A 138 -12.30 -17.42 -31.18
C GLU A 138 -11.32 -16.56 -31.98
N ILE A 139 -10.25 -16.15 -31.33
CA ILE A 139 -9.14 -15.39 -31.91
C ILE A 139 -7.83 -16.14 -31.62
N PRO A 140 -6.71 -15.81 -32.30
CA PRO A 140 -5.43 -16.42 -31.96
C PRO A 140 -5.14 -16.30 -30.47
N ASN A 141 -4.87 -17.44 -29.83
CA ASN A 141 -4.58 -17.55 -28.40
C ASN A 141 -5.70 -17.02 -27.49
N GLY A 142 -6.96 -16.96 -27.90
CA GLY A 142 -7.98 -16.40 -27.02
C GLY A 142 -9.38 -16.28 -27.62
N ILE A 143 -10.15 -15.36 -27.05
CA ILE A 143 -11.55 -15.16 -27.40
C ILE A 143 -11.94 -13.69 -27.26
N THR A 144 -12.81 -13.21 -28.14
CA THR A 144 -13.51 -11.93 -27.97
C THR A 144 -14.98 -12.19 -27.65
N PHE A 145 -15.45 -11.64 -26.54
CA PHE A 145 -16.86 -11.64 -26.15
C PHE A 145 -17.56 -10.38 -26.64
N ASN A 146 -18.81 -10.55 -27.07
CA ASN A 146 -19.74 -9.46 -27.34
C ASN A 146 -20.92 -9.64 -26.39
N ILE A 147 -21.06 -8.73 -25.41
CA ILE A 147 -22.08 -8.80 -24.36
C ILE A 147 -23.02 -7.60 -24.53
N ASN A 148 -24.30 -7.88 -24.78
CA ASN A 148 -25.33 -6.87 -24.96
C ASN A 148 -26.45 -7.01 -23.91
N PHE A 149 -26.45 -6.10 -22.96
CA PHE A 149 -27.50 -5.93 -21.96
C PHE A 149 -28.65 -5.10 -22.57
N LYS A 150 -29.41 -5.72 -23.48
CA LYS A 150 -30.44 -5.06 -24.29
C LYS A 150 -31.47 -4.27 -23.49
N ASP A 151 -31.86 -4.78 -22.33
CA ASP A 151 -32.88 -4.18 -21.49
C ASP A 151 -32.45 -2.84 -20.86
N ILE A 152 -31.15 -2.54 -20.87
CA ILE A 152 -30.58 -1.28 -20.39
C ILE A 152 -29.73 -0.54 -21.43
N GLY A 153 -29.71 -1.02 -22.68
CA GLY A 153 -28.99 -0.36 -23.78
C GLY A 153 -27.47 -0.24 -23.58
N ILE A 154 -26.84 -1.20 -22.89
CA ILE A 154 -25.37 -1.23 -22.71
C ILE A 154 -24.79 -2.44 -23.45
N SER A 155 -23.78 -2.21 -24.29
CA SER A 155 -23.02 -3.26 -24.97
C SER A 155 -21.53 -3.10 -24.70
N ILE A 156 -20.85 -4.21 -24.45
CA ILE A 156 -19.42 -4.26 -24.13
C ILE A 156 -18.78 -5.39 -24.93
N ASP A 157 -17.76 -5.05 -25.70
CA ASP A 157 -16.90 -6.01 -26.37
C ASP A 157 -15.54 -6.03 -25.64
N PHE A 158 -15.07 -7.22 -25.27
CA PHE A 158 -13.79 -7.37 -24.58
C PHE A 158 -13.14 -8.71 -24.97
N SER A 159 -11.84 -8.82 -24.77
CA SER A 159 -11.08 -10.04 -25.12
C SER A 159 -10.43 -10.69 -23.91
N ILE A 160 -10.22 -12.00 -24.00
CA ILE A 160 -9.40 -12.79 -23.09
C ILE A 160 -8.33 -13.47 -23.94
N LEU A 161 -7.07 -13.16 -23.67
CA LEU A 161 -5.91 -13.73 -24.34
C LEU A 161 -5.19 -14.67 -23.37
N LEU A 162 -4.73 -15.80 -23.87
CA LEU A 162 -3.89 -16.77 -23.17
C LEU A 162 -2.44 -16.59 -23.64
N GLU A 163 -1.58 -16.14 -22.74
CA GLU A 163 -0.15 -15.95 -22.97
C GLU A 163 0.61 -16.65 -21.82
N ASP A 164 1.50 -17.59 -22.15
CA ASP A 164 2.26 -18.41 -21.19
C ASP A 164 1.39 -19.04 -20.08
N ASN A 165 1.53 -18.62 -18.84
CA ASN A 165 0.73 -19.08 -17.70
C ASN A 165 -0.32 -18.03 -17.26
N ALA A 166 -0.72 -17.12 -18.14
CA ALA A 166 -1.57 -15.98 -17.82
C ALA A 166 -2.79 -15.85 -18.74
N LEU A 167 -3.90 -15.38 -18.16
CA LEU A 167 -5.03 -14.85 -18.91
C LEU A 167 -5.08 -13.32 -18.83
N THR A 168 -5.12 -12.66 -19.98
CA THR A 168 -5.19 -11.21 -20.08
C THR A 168 -6.56 -10.78 -20.57
N PHE A 169 -7.33 -10.15 -19.69
CA PHE A 169 -8.61 -9.51 -20.01
C PHE A 169 -8.34 -8.10 -20.52
N LYS A 170 -8.86 -7.74 -21.71
CA LYS A 170 -8.70 -6.40 -22.30
C LYS A 170 -10.03 -5.82 -22.74
N LEU A 171 -10.31 -4.60 -22.29
CA LEU A 171 -11.46 -3.80 -22.70
C LEU A 171 -10.99 -2.39 -23.08
N ASN A 172 -11.11 -2.03 -24.36
CA ASN A 172 -10.85 -0.64 -24.76
C ASN A 172 -12.04 0.24 -24.43
N SER A 173 -11.78 1.50 -24.09
CA SER A 173 -12.83 2.48 -23.82
C SER A 173 -13.81 2.63 -25.00
N THR A 174 -13.34 2.46 -26.24
CA THR A 174 -14.14 2.58 -27.47
C THR A 174 -15.10 1.42 -27.68
N ASP A 175 -14.88 0.29 -27.00
CA ASP A 175 -15.64 -0.95 -27.17
C ASP A 175 -16.84 -1.02 -26.21
N ILE A 176 -17.18 0.13 -25.61
CA ILE A 176 -18.33 0.33 -24.72
C ILE A 176 -19.33 1.23 -25.44
N SER A 177 -20.52 0.70 -25.67
CA SER A 177 -21.66 1.44 -26.22
C SER A 177 -22.77 1.55 -25.17
N GLU A 178 -23.32 2.75 -25.02
CA GLU A 178 -24.36 3.07 -24.05
C GLU A 178 -25.47 3.88 -24.71
N GLU A 179 -26.72 3.54 -24.41
CA GLU A 179 -27.86 4.43 -24.60
C GLU A 179 -27.97 5.43 -23.44
N LYS A 180 -28.78 6.50 -23.58
CA LYS A 180 -28.76 7.62 -22.61
C LYS A 180 -29.42 7.33 -21.26
N GLU A 181 -30.26 6.30 -21.15
CA GLU A 181 -31.10 6.07 -19.96
C GLU A 181 -30.33 5.43 -18.81
N PHE A 182 -29.36 4.57 -19.12
CA PHE A 182 -28.55 3.84 -18.16
C PHE A 182 -27.06 4.12 -18.41
N LEU A 183 -26.32 4.36 -17.34
CA LEU A 183 -24.91 4.74 -17.44
C LEU A 183 -24.03 3.69 -16.75
N LEU A 184 -23.07 3.13 -17.46
CA LEU A 184 -22.03 2.25 -16.91
C LEU A 184 -21.29 2.99 -15.80
N GLY A 185 -21.27 2.37 -14.63
CA GLY A 185 -20.49 2.77 -13.47
C GLY A 185 -19.15 2.04 -13.43
N SER A 186 -19.16 0.71 -13.43
CA SER A 186 -17.94 -0.08 -13.37
C SER A 186 -18.03 -1.44 -14.06
N VAL A 187 -16.87 -2.03 -14.32
CA VAL A 187 -16.70 -3.38 -14.86
C VAL A 187 -15.86 -4.22 -13.92
N VAL A 188 -16.26 -5.47 -13.71
CA VAL A 188 -15.50 -6.51 -13.00
C VAL A 188 -15.41 -7.73 -13.91
N PHE A 189 -14.20 -8.12 -14.28
CA PHE A 189 -13.96 -9.36 -15.01
C PHE A 189 -14.02 -10.56 -14.06
N ALA A 190 -14.68 -11.63 -14.51
CA ALA A 190 -14.76 -12.93 -13.86
C ALA A 190 -14.99 -12.84 -12.34
N PRO A 191 -16.05 -12.17 -11.86
CA PRO A 191 -16.25 -11.74 -10.46
C PRO A 191 -16.24 -12.84 -9.38
N PHE A 192 -16.37 -14.11 -9.78
CA PHE A 192 -16.36 -15.29 -8.90
C PHE A 192 -15.28 -16.30 -9.27
N PHE A 193 -14.43 -16.00 -10.26
CA PHE A 193 -13.38 -16.93 -10.68
C PHE A 193 -12.32 -17.09 -9.58
N GLY A 194 -12.00 -18.34 -9.25
CA GLY A 194 -11.17 -18.67 -8.09
C GLY A 194 -11.87 -18.51 -6.74
N SER A 195 -13.21 -18.42 -6.70
CA SER A 195 -13.92 -18.33 -5.43
C SER A 195 -13.94 -19.65 -4.66
N THR A 196 -14.08 -19.57 -3.34
CA THR A 196 -14.20 -20.72 -2.44
C THR A 196 -15.40 -20.53 -1.51
N VAL A 197 -16.05 -21.61 -1.11
CA VAL A 197 -17.12 -21.57 -0.12
C VAL A 197 -16.53 -21.66 1.29
N GLU A 198 -16.77 -20.64 2.13
CA GLU A 198 -16.40 -20.66 3.55
C GLU A 198 -14.94 -21.09 3.78
N ASP A 199 -14.69 -22.11 4.59
CA ASP A 199 -13.39 -22.78 4.82
C ASP A 199 -13.35 -24.20 4.24
N GLU A 200 -14.03 -24.43 3.12
CA GLU A 200 -14.11 -25.76 2.49
C GLU A 200 -12.74 -26.31 2.02
N ILE A 201 -11.79 -25.42 1.79
CA ILE A 201 -10.39 -25.70 1.48
C ILE A 201 -9.51 -24.72 2.25
N ASP A 202 -8.28 -25.14 2.57
CA ASP A 202 -7.28 -24.23 3.12
C ASP A 202 -6.73 -23.28 2.05
N GLY A 203 -6.41 -22.06 2.47
CA GLY A 203 -5.93 -21.01 1.58
C GLY A 203 -6.30 -19.61 2.05
N TYR A 204 -6.09 -18.63 1.18
CA TYR A 204 -6.35 -17.23 1.49
C TYR A 204 -6.50 -16.37 0.24
N ILE A 205 -7.08 -15.19 0.44
CA ILE A 205 -6.96 -14.05 -0.48
C ILE A 205 -5.80 -13.15 0.01
N PHE A 206 -4.95 -12.70 -0.89
CA PHE A 206 -3.97 -11.64 -0.65
C PHE A 206 -4.52 -10.30 -1.16
N VAL A 207 -4.42 -9.27 -0.32
CA VAL A 207 -4.71 -7.86 -0.69
C VAL A 207 -3.51 -6.96 -0.39
N PRO A 208 -3.23 -5.95 -1.23
CA PRO A 208 -2.06 -5.07 -1.10
C PRO A 208 -2.32 -3.94 -0.10
N ASP A 209 -2.78 -4.29 1.10
CA ASP A 209 -3.11 -3.33 2.14
C ASP A 209 -1.90 -3.02 3.03
N GLY A 210 -1.39 -1.78 2.95
CA GLY A 210 -0.13 -1.39 3.58
C GLY A 210 1.03 -2.23 3.04
N PRO A 211 1.78 -2.97 3.89
CA PRO A 211 2.80 -3.89 3.41
C PRO A 211 2.21 -5.13 2.70
N GLY A 212 0.92 -5.40 2.88
CA GLY A 212 0.23 -6.61 2.44
C GLY A 212 -0.55 -7.27 3.58
N ALA A 213 -1.71 -7.84 3.25
CA ALA A 213 -2.55 -8.57 4.19
C ALA A 213 -3.08 -9.88 3.56
N LEU A 214 -3.28 -10.90 4.39
CA LEU A 214 -3.99 -12.11 4.01
C LEU A 214 -5.37 -12.14 4.66
N ILE A 215 -6.34 -12.68 3.93
CA ILE A 215 -7.68 -13.01 4.37
C ILE A 215 -7.80 -14.53 4.21
N ARG A 216 -7.45 -15.28 5.25
CA ARG A 216 -7.56 -16.75 5.25
C ARG A 216 -9.02 -17.17 5.15
N PHE A 217 -9.27 -18.24 4.41
CA PHE A 217 -10.60 -18.82 4.29
C PHE A 217 -11.09 -19.26 5.68
N SER A 218 -12.32 -18.88 6.01
CA SER A 218 -12.92 -19.15 7.31
C SER A 218 -14.42 -19.42 7.15
N SER A 219 -14.98 -20.16 8.09
CA SER A 219 -16.44 -20.24 8.27
C SER A 219 -17.10 -18.86 8.26
N VAL A 220 -18.36 -18.79 7.83
CA VAL A 220 -19.14 -17.55 7.74
C VAL A 220 -19.00 -16.67 8.98
N ALA A 221 -18.60 -15.43 8.78
CA ALA A 221 -18.62 -14.40 9.80
C ALA A 221 -19.42 -13.18 9.33
N HIS A 222 -20.17 -12.56 10.24
CA HIS A 222 -21.00 -11.40 9.94
C HIS A 222 -20.16 -10.12 9.97
N TYR A 223 -19.43 -9.88 8.88
CA TYR A 223 -18.75 -8.62 8.64
C TYR A 223 -19.70 -7.63 7.94
N THR A 224 -19.71 -6.38 8.38
CA THR A 224 -20.55 -5.33 7.76
C THR A 224 -19.93 -4.70 6.52
N ASN A 225 -18.61 -4.90 6.32
CA ASN A 225 -17.82 -4.31 5.24
C ASN A 225 -17.00 -5.39 4.52
N TRP A 226 -16.62 -5.09 3.28
CA TRP A 226 -15.64 -5.82 2.49
C TRP A 226 -14.39 -4.95 2.27
N PHE A 227 -13.33 -5.53 1.72
CA PHE A 227 -12.18 -4.76 1.26
C PHE A 227 -12.51 -4.15 -0.10
N GLU A 228 -12.53 -2.83 -0.20
CA GLU A 228 -12.60 -2.10 -1.47
C GLU A 228 -11.76 -0.83 -1.33
N LYS A 229 -10.57 -0.84 -1.95
CA LYS A 229 -9.66 0.31 -1.94
C LYS A 229 -9.22 0.67 -3.35
N ARG A 230 -9.22 1.98 -3.62
CA ARG A 230 -8.71 2.53 -4.88
C ARG A 230 -7.22 2.34 -4.98
N VAL A 231 -6.79 1.86 -6.14
CA VAL A 231 -5.40 1.89 -6.54
C VAL A 231 -4.97 3.37 -6.59
N TYR A 232 -3.80 3.64 -6.02
CA TYR A 232 -3.22 4.99 -5.89
C TYR A 232 -4.06 5.97 -5.05
N GLY A 233 -4.92 5.44 -4.18
CA GLY A 233 -5.73 6.23 -3.24
C GLY A 233 -6.93 6.91 -3.89
N LYS A 234 -7.59 7.78 -3.11
CA LYS A 234 -8.80 8.51 -3.51
C LYS A 234 -8.55 9.36 -4.76
N ASP A 235 -9.56 9.49 -5.61
CA ASP A 235 -9.57 10.51 -6.65
C ASP A 235 -10.09 11.82 -6.06
N TYR A 236 -9.17 12.63 -5.55
CA TYR A 236 -9.44 13.93 -4.92
C TYR A 236 -10.19 14.91 -5.85
N SER A 237 -10.17 14.67 -7.16
CA SER A 237 -10.86 15.52 -8.15
C SER A 237 -12.33 15.17 -8.33
N ILE A 238 -12.80 14.06 -7.75
CA ILE A 238 -14.21 13.63 -7.85
C ILE A 238 -14.79 13.30 -6.47
N GLU A 239 -14.05 12.57 -5.64
CA GLU A 239 -14.50 12.16 -4.30
C GLU A 239 -14.59 13.34 -3.36
N ASN A 240 -15.65 13.37 -2.54
CA ASN A 240 -15.73 14.34 -1.47
C ASN A 240 -14.81 13.92 -0.32
N LEU A 241 -13.88 14.80 0.04
CA LEU A 241 -12.92 14.61 1.12
C LEU A 241 -13.50 15.03 2.48
N THR A 242 -14.60 15.76 2.47
CA THR A 242 -15.37 16.10 3.67
C THR A 242 -16.42 15.02 3.89
N VAL A 243 -16.39 14.34 5.04
CA VAL A 243 -17.41 13.36 5.41
C VAL A 243 -18.60 14.10 6.02
N PRO A 244 -19.74 14.24 5.32
CA PRO A 244 -20.94 14.83 5.91
C PRO A 244 -21.58 13.71 6.75
N ASN A 245 -21.49 13.82 8.08
CA ASN A 245 -21.93 12.83 9.08
C ASN A 245 -20.85 11.87 9.59
N ASP A 246 -19.69 12.39 9.98
CA ASP A 246 -18.98 11.72 11.06
C ASP A 246 -19.89 11.71 12.30
N LEU A 247 -19.95 10.58 13.00
CA LEU A 247 -20.59 10.49 14.29
C LEU A 247 -19.91 11.57 15.13
N ARG A 248 -20.63 12.65 15.42
CA ARG A 248 -20.23 13.69 16.38
C ARG A 248 -20.17 13.10 17.79
N ALA A 249 -19.38 12.06 17.98
CA ALA A 249 -18.82 11.72 19.27
C ALA A 249 -18.09 12.98 19.74
N SER A 250 -18.17 13.27 21.03
CA SER A 250 -17.59 14.45 21.65
C SER A 250 -16.04 14.43 21.66
N ARG A 251 -15.40 13.78 20.68
CA ARG A 251 -13.96 13.63 20.50
C ARG A 251 -13.63 13.82 19.02
N PRO A 252 -12.69 14.72 18.67
CA PRO A 252 -12.20 14.81 17.30
C PRO A 252 -11.52 13.50 16.89
N ASN A 253 -11.70 13.07 15.64
CA ASN A 253 -11.09 11.85 15.12
C ASN A 253 -9.66 12.04 14.61
N ASP A 254 -9.01 13.16 14.95
CA ASP A 254 -7.62 13.47 14.55
C ASP A 254 -6.57 12.49 15.12
N PHE A 255 -6.97 11.56 16.00
CA PHE A 255 -6.13 10.46 16.49
C PHE A 255 -6.20 9.20 15.61
N LEU A 256 -7.15 9.14 14.67
CA LEU A 256 -7.26 8.03 13.73
C LEU A 256 -6.12 8.13 12.72
N ARG A 257 -5.36 7.04 12.57
CA ARG A 257 -4.38 6.94 11.49
C ARG A 257 -5.11 6.82 10.16
N GLU A 258 -4.61 7.51 9.14
CA GLU A 258 -5.08 7.27 7.78
C GLU A 258 -4.93 5.79 7.44
N GLU A 259 -5.97 5.20 6.87
CA GLU A 259 -5.90 3.83 6.36
C GLU A 259 -4.82 3.76 5.26
N PRO A 260 -3.99 2.69 5.24
CA PRO A 260 -3.04 2.51 4.16
C PRO A 260 -3.72 2.53 2.79
N THR A 261 -3.08 3.13 1.80
CA THR A 261 -3.53 3.11 0.41
C THR A 261 -3.03 1.87 -0.31
N VAL A 262 -3.69 1.51 -1.41
CA VAL A 262 -3.20 0.46 -2.32
C VAL A 262 -2.11 1.07 -3.21
N LEU A 263 -0.85 0.82 -2.86
CA LEU A 263 0.33 1.35 -3.58
C LEU A 263 0.64 0.55 -4.85
N MET A 264 0.20 -0.70 -4.93
CA MET A 264 0.44 -1.62 -6.06
C MET A 264 -0.89 -2.20 -6.55
N PRO A 265 -1.13 -2.24 -7.86
CA PRO A 265 -2.39 -2.69 -8.46
C PRO A 265 -2.52 -4.21 -8.56
N VAL A 266 -2.36 -4.93 -7.44
CA VAL A 266 -2.28 -6.40 -7.44
C VAL A 266 -3.24 -7.05 -6.43
N TYR A 267 -3.60 -8.31 -6.63
CA TYR A 267 -4.28 -9.14 -5.63
C TYR A 267 -3.95 -10.62 -5.87
N GLY A 268 -4.26 -11.50 -4.92
CA GLY A 268 -4.03 -12.93 -5.09
C GLY A 268 -5.08 -13.82 -4.45
N ILE A 269 -5.22 -15.03 -4.95
CA ILE A 269 -6.00 -16.11 -4.36
C ILE A 269 -5.13 -17.37 -4.33
N VAL A 270 -5.05 -18.04 -3.18
CA VAL A 270 -4.26 -19.25 -2.99
C VAL A 270 -5.17 -20.38 -2.53
N HIS A 271 -5.20 -21.47 -3.29
CA HIS A 271 -5.90 -22.72 -2.97
C HIS A 271 -4.87 -23.78 -2.57
N GLY A 272 -4.67 -23.93 -1.26
CA GLY A 272 -3.58 -24.72 -0.71
C GLY A 272 -2.24 -24.00 -0.90
N VAL A 273 -1.63 -23.62 0.22
CA VAL A 273 -0.32 -22.95 0.22
C VAL A 273 0.73 -23.83 -0.45
N LYS A 274 1.55 -23.23 -1.33
CA LYS A 274 2.54 -23.90 -2.16
C LYS A 274 1.96 -24.97 -3.10
N GLN A 275 0.71 -24.81 -3.55
CA GLN A 275 0.07 -25.73 -4.51
C GLN A 275 -0.48 -24.99 -5.72
N ASN A 276 -1.50 -24.14 -5.54
CA ASN A 276 -2.17 -23.43 -6.64
C ASN A 276 -2.44 -21.98 -6.24
N GLY A 277 -1.87 -21.05 -6.99
CA GLY A 277 -2.04 -19.61 -6.80
C GLY A 277 -2.57 -18.96 -8.07
N MET A 278 -3.46 -18.00 -7.91
CA MET A 278 -3.89 -17.07 -8.95
C MET A 278 -3.49 -15.67 -8.52
N PHE A 279 -2.72 -14.98 -9.36
CA PHE A 279 -2.19 -13.66 -9.07
C PHE A 279 -2.68 -12.66 -10.12
N GLY A 280 -3.46 -11.68 -9.68
CA GLY A 280 -4.03 -10.65 -10.54
C GLY A 280 -3.20 -9.38 -10.52
N VAL A 281 -2.86 -8.86 -11.69
CA VAL A 281 -2.17 -7.58 -11.88
C VAL A 281 -2.97 -6.70 -12.84
N VAL A 282 -3.31 -5.48 -12.43
CA VAL A 282 -3.85 -4.47 -13.36
C VAL A 282 -2.68 -3.88 -14.12
N ASP A 283 -2.65 -4.09 -15.43
CA ASP A 283 -1.56 -3.62 -16.28
C ASP A 283 -1.91 -2.34 -17.06
N SER A 284 -3.20 -2.01 -17.14
CA SER A 284 -3.71 -0.74 -17.69
C SER A 284 -5.03 -0.36 -17.01
N GLY A 285 -5.21 0.95 -16.77
CA GLY A 285 -6.39 1.51 -16.11
C GLY A 285 -6.28 1.55 -14.59
N GLU A 286 -5.07 1.43 -14.05
CA GLU A 286 -4.77 1.43 -12.62
C GLU A 286 -5.31 2.67 -11.90
N GLU A 287 -5.23 3.84 -12.52
CA GLU A 287 -5.70 5.12 -11.98
C GLU A 287 -7.21 5.17 -11.75
N TYR A 288 -7.97 4.29 -12.42
CA TYR A 288 -9.41 4.14 -12.28
C TYR A 288 -9.80 2.74 -11.79
N ALA A 289 -8.90 2.04 -11.10
CA ALA A 289 -9.16 0.71 -10.55
C ALA A 289 -9.35 0.71 -9.01
N SER A 290 -10.16 -0.21 -8.52
CA SER A 290 -10.21 -0.61 -7.11
C SER A 290 -9.91 -2.11 -6.98
N ILE A 291 -9.10 -2.47 -6.00
CA ILE A 291 -8.94 -3.85 -5.57
C ILE A 291 -10.08 -4.19 -4.61
N VAL A 292 -10.77 -5.30 -4.87
CA VAL A 292 -11.90 -5.75 -4.06
C VAL A 292 -11.67 -7.17 -3.53
N ALA A 293 -12.03 -7.40 -2.26
CA ALA A 293 -12.09 -8.73 -1.67
C ALA A 293 -13.29 -8.85 -0.74
N TYR A 294 -14.07 -9.90 -0.95
CA TYR A 294 -15.26 -10.24 -0.20
C TYR A 294 -15.00 -11.57 0.54
N PRO A 295 -14.72 -11.51 1.85
CA PRO A 295 -14.77 -12.69 2.69
C PRO A 295 -16.17 -13.31 2.72
N SER A 296 -16.23 -14.62 2.96
CA SER A 296 -17.49 -15.34 3.16
C SER A 296 -18.30 -14.71 4.32
N GLY A 297 -19.60 -14.49 4.07
CA GLY A 297 -20.54 -13.94 5.06
C GLY A 297 -20.83 -12.45 4.97
N VAL A 298 -20.12 -11.69 4.12
CA VAL A 298 -20.41 -10.26 3.88
C VAL A 298 -21.63 -10.10 2.95
N LEU A 299 -21.53 -10.65 1.73
CA LEU A 299 -22.58 -10.60 0.71
C LEU A 299 -23.09 -11.98 0.33
N THR A 300 -22.20 -12.96 0.31
CA THR A 300 -22.44 -14.35 -0.09
C THR A 300 -21.60 -15.28 0.78
N ASP A 301 -21.88 -16.59 0.74
CA ASP A 301 -21.08 -17.60 1.44
C ASP A 301 -19.72 -17.88 0.74
N TYR A 302 -19.42 -17.18 -0.36
CA TYR A 302 -18.16 -17.29 -1.09
C TYR A 302 -17.11 -16.25 -0.65
N ASN A 303 -15.87 -16.69 -0.52
CA ASN A 303 -14.70 -15.83 -0.58
C ASN A 303 -14.36 -15.54 -2.04
N ARG A 304 -14.20 -14.27 -2.41
CA ARG A 304 -13.83 -13.88 -3.77
C ARG A 304 -13.05 -12.57 -3.77
N ALA A 305 -12.18 -12.38 -4.75
CA ALA A 305 -11.44 -11.15 -4.95
C ALA A 305 -11.37 -10.80 -6.44
N GLY A 306 -11.07 -9.54 -6.75
CA GLY A 306 -10.97 -9.09 -8.12
C GLY A 306 -10.64 -7.60 -8.22
N VAL A 307 -10.86 -7.07 -9.42
CA VAL A 307 -10.62 -5.67 -9.76
C VAL A 307 -11.88 -5.06 -10.32
N LYS A 308 -12.18 -3.85 -9.86
CA LYS A 308 -13.28 -3.02 -10.32
C LYS A 308 -12.74 -1.82 -11.09
N PHE A 309 -13.00 -1.78 -12.38
CA PHE A 309 -12.63 -0.67 -13.27
C PHE A 309 -13.75 0.36 -13.32
N LEU A 310 -13.46 1.60 -12.91
CA LEU A 310 -14.43 2.65 -12.63
C LEU A 310 -14.58 3.62 -13.81
N TYR A 311 -15.61 3.40 -14.63
CA TYR A 311 -15.95 4.30 -15.74
C TYR A 311 -16.74 5.52 -15.29
N ARG A 312 -17.59 5.39 -14.26
CA ARG A 312 -18.28 6.51 -13.61
C ARG A 312 -18.44 6.26 -12.12
N GLN A 313 -18.41 7.35 -11.36
CA GLN A 313 -18.76 7.38 -9.95
C GLN A 313 -19.76 8.50 -9.64
N LYS A 314 -20.28 8.51 -8.41
CA LYS A 314 -21.04 9.63 -7.89
C LYS A 314 -20.12 10.71 -7.33
N TYR A 315 -20.55 11.95 -7.46
CA TYR A 315 -19.92 13.10 -6.82
C TYR A 315 -21.00 14.00 -6.20
N LEU A 316 -20.60 14.76 -5.17
CA LEU A 316 -21.50 15.68 -4.49
C LEU A 316 -21.64 16.97 -5.32
N GLN A 317 -22.81 17.24 -5.89
CA GLN A 317 -23.11 18.53 -6.50
C GLN A 317 -23.72 19.48 -5.45
N PRO A 318 -23.03 20.57 -5.08
CA PRO A 318 -23.54 21.53 -4.12
C PRO A 318 -24.84 22.17 -4.62
N THR A 319 -25.87 22.16 -3.78
CA THR A 319 -27.16 22.84 -4.03
C THR A 319 -27.32 24.10 -3.17
N SER A 320 -26.39 24.33 -2.23
CA SER A 320 -26.33 25.52 -1.40
C SER A 320 -24.90 26.02 -1.22
N ARG A 321 -24.76 27.25 -0.71
CA ARG A 321 -23.46 27.82 -0.32
C ARG A 321 -22.84 27.17 0.93
N SER A 322 -23.61 26.36 1.67
CA SER A 322 -23.14 25.68 2.89
C SER A 322 -22.47 24.33 2.62
N GLY A 323 -22.29 23.95 1.34
CA GLY A 323 -21.70 22.68 0.94
C GLY A 323 -22.67 21.49 0.98
N ALA A 324 -23.93 21.69 1.37
CA ALA A 324 -24.96 20.67 1.21
C ALA A 324 -25.25 20.47 -0.28
N GLY A 325 -25.40 19.22 -0.69
CA GLY A 325 -25.52 18.87 -2.10
C GLY A 325 -26.24 17.55 -2.32
N VAL A 326 -26.52 17.27 -3.58
CA VAL A 326 -27.07 15.99 -4.03
C VAL A 326 -25.98 15.16 -4.69
N GLN A 327 -25.97 13.87 -4.44
CA GLN A 327 -25.05 12.94 -5.10
C GLN A 327 -25.56 12.69 -6.52
N ILE A 328 -24.77 13.09 -7.52
CA ILE A 328 -25.09 12.89 -8.94
C ILE A 328 -24.00 12.05 -9.60
N VAL A 329 -24.38 11.36 -10.68
CA VAL A 329 -23.47 10.53 -11.47
C VAL A 329 -22.63 11.44 -12.37
N GLN A 330 -21.35 11.10 -12.58
CA GLN A 330 -20.54 11.71 -13.63
C GLN A 330 -21.29 11.70 -14.96
N LYS A 331 -21.29 12.85 -15.65
CA LYS A 331 -21.95 12.96 -16.95
C LYS A 331 -21.22 12.10 -17.99
N ASP A 332 -19.93 12.33 -18.13
CA ASP A 332 -19.08 11.66 -19.10
C ASP A 332 -18.30 10.53 -18.41
N LYS A 333 -18.07 9.42 -19.12
CA LYS A 333 -17.26 8.31 -18.60
C LYS A 333 -15.79 8.67 -18.61
N ASN A 334 -15.04 8.16 -17.63
CA ASN A 334 -13.59 8.14 -17.66
C ASN A 334 -13.13 7.37 -18.91
N ASN A 335 -12.19 7.95 -19.66
CA ASN A 335 -11.72 7.39 -20.93
C ASN A 335 -10.37 6.69 -20.73
N PHE A 336 -10.41 5.38 -20.48
CA PHE A 336 -9.23 4.55 -20.28
C PHE A 336 -9.48 3.11 -20.76
N ASN A 337 -8.41 2.39 -21.06
CA ASN A 337 -8.47 0.97 -21.38
C ASN A 337 -8.22 0.17 -20.10
N ALA A 338 -9.02 -0.88 -19.88
CA ALA A 338 -8.87 -1.77 -18.75
C ALA A 338 -8.11 -3.03 -19.18
N GLU A 339 -7.02 -3.34 -18.48
CA GLU A 339 -6.27 -4.58 -18.67
C GLU A 339 -5.99 -5.28 -17.33
N LEU A 340 -6.48 -6.51 -17.19
CA LEU A 340 -6.24 -7.38 -16.03
C LEU A 340 -5.54 -8.67 -16.48
N LYS A 341 -4.35 -8.92 -15.94
CA LYS A 341 -3.61 -10.17 -16.14
C LYS A 341 -3.80 -11.09 -14.93
N LEU A 342 -4.23 -12.32 -15.16
CA LEU A 342 -4.36 -13.37 -14.15
C LEU A 342 -3.30 -14.44 -14.40
N PHE A 343 -2.24 -14.44 -13.58
CA PHE A 343 -1.17 -15.43 -13.63
C PHE A 343 -1.49 -16.64 -12.75
N PHE A 344 -1.27 -17.84 -13.27
CA PHE A 344 -1.40 -19.08 -12.52
C PHE A 344 -0.02 -19.53 -12.03
N LEU A 345 0.15 -19.53 -10.72
CA LEU A 345 1.37 -19.94 -10.02
C LEU A 345 1.15 -21.33 -9.42
N VAL A 346 2.20 -22.15 -9.42
CA VAL A 346 2.14 -23.54 -8.96
C VAL A 346 3.28 -23.83 -7.99
N ASN A 347 3.10 -24.87 -7.16
CA ASN A 347 4.11 -25.36 -6.23
C ASN A 347 4.67 -24.22 -5.34
N ASN A 348 5.99 -24.13 -5.16
CA ASN A 348 6.63 -23.15 -4.29
C ASN A 348 6.37 -21.68 -4.65
N SER A 349 5.85 -21.38 -5.84
CA SER A 349 5.47 -20.02 -6.24
C SER A 349 4.01 -19.68 -5.91
N ALA A 350 3.20 -20.66 -5.50
CA ALA A 350 1.79 -20.53 -5.17
C ALA A 350 1.55 -20.08 -3.71
N ASP A 351 2.14 -18.95 -3.35
CA ASP A 351 1.89 -18.25 -2.09
C ASP A 351 2.19 -16.74 -2.25
N TYR A 352 2.04 -15.94 -1.19
CA TYR A 352 2.22 -14.47 -1.29
C TYR A 352 3.69 -14.08 -1.54
N ILE A 353 4.63 -14.95 -1.17
CA ILE A 353 6.07 -14.74 -1.34
C ILE A 353 6.41 -14.97 -2.81
N GLY A 354 5.91 -16.07 -3.39
CA GLY A 354 5.99 -16.36 -4.82
C GLY A 354 5.36 -15.26 -5.67
N MET A 355 4.17 -14.77 -5.29
CA MET A 355 3.52 -13.63 -5.94
C MET A 355 4.37 -12.35 -5.90
N ALA A 356 4.95 -12.01 -4.75
CA ALA A 356 5.79 -10.82 -4.61
C ALA A 356 7.08 -10.92 -5.45
N LYS A 357 7.72 -12.10 -5.43
CA LYS A 357 8.92 -12.38 -6.25
C LYS A 357 8.59 -12.31 -7.75
N PHE A 358 7.48 -12.92 -8.16
CA PHE A 358 6.99 -12.88 -9.53
C PHE A 358 6.76 -11.44 -9.97
N TYR A 359 6.02 -10.65 -9.19
CA TYR A 359 5.75 -9.24 -9.50
C TYR A 359 7.02 -8.41 -9.64
N ARG A 360 7.97 -8.58 -8.71
CA ARG A 360 9.28 -7.91 -8.74
C ARG A 360 10.06 -8.23 -10.01
N THR A 361 10.02 -9.47 -10.48
CA THR A 361 10.79 -9.93 -11.64
C THR A 361 10.10 -9.56 -12.95
N GLU A 362 8.85 -9.99 -13.14
CA GLU A 362 8.12 -9.82 -14.42
C GLU A 362 7.79 -8.37 -14.73
N PHE A 363 7.60 -7.54 -13.70
CA PHE A 363 7.30 -6.11 -13.87
C PHE A 363 8.50 -5.22 -13.53
N SER A 364 9.73 -5.77 -13.50
CA SER A 364 10.93 -5.05 -13.06
C SER A 364 11.15 -3.75 -13.83
N GLU A 365 10.99 -3.74 -15.16
CA GLU A 365 11.17 -2.54 -15.98
C GLU A 365 10.13 -1.47 -15.64
N LYS A 366 8.85 -1.85 -15.48
CA LYS A 366 7.76 -0.92 -15.12
C LYS A 366 7.95 -0.36 -13.70
N LEU A 367 8.38 -1.21 -12.75
CA LEU A 367 8.50 -0.86 -11.33
C LEU A 367 9.79 -0.09 -11.01
N PHE A 368 10.90 -0.48 -11.62
CA PHE A 368 12.24 0.00 -11.24
C PHE A 368 12.96 0.73 -12.37
N GLY A 369 12.57 0.51 -13.63
CA GLY A 369 13.29 1.03 -14.79
C GLY A 369 14.66 0.39 -14.96
N GLU A 370 15.50 1.00 -15.79
CA GLU A 370 16.93 0.69 -15.87
C GLU A 370 17.64 1.27 -14.63
N LEU A 371 17.62 0.54 -13.52
CA LEU A 371 18.48 0.87 -12.39
C LEU A 371 19.90 0.43 -12.73
N GLU A 372 20.84 1.37 -12.75
CA GLU A 372 22.26 1.05 -12.73
C GLU A 372 22.57 0.33 -11.41
N ASP A 373 23.07 -0.89 -11.48
CA ASP A 373 23.53 -1.64 -10.31
C ASP A 373 24.89 -1.07 -9.86
N ASN A 374 24.87 0.15 -9.32
CA ASN A 374 26.05 0.87 -8.85
C ASN A 374 26.36 0.58 -7.38
N ARG A 375 25.94 -0.57 -6.85
CA ARG A 375 26.12 -0.92 -5.44
C ARG A 375 27.51 -1.52 -5.23
N ASP A 376 28.34 -0.81 -4.46
CA ASP A 376 29.63 -1.31 -4.01
C ASP A 376 29.43 -2.25 -2.82
N HIS A 377 29.38 -3.55 -3.09
CA HIS A 377 29.06 -4.58 -2.10
C HIS A 377 30.15 -4.81 -1.05
N GLU A 378 31.39 -4.34 -1.25
CA GLU A 378 32.50 -4.67 -0.33
C GLU A 378 32.56 -3.78 0.92
N ASN A 379 31.88 -2.62 0.95
CA ASN A 379 31.88 -1.68 2.09
C ASN A 379 30.50 -1.07 2.40
N ALA A 380 29.42 -1.79 2.11
CA ALA A 380 28.07 -1.26 2.30
C ALA A 380 27.61 -1.39 3.78
N HIS A 381 27.24 -0.27 4.40
CA HIS A 381 26.69 -0.20 5.75
C HIS A 381 25.23 0.26 5.70
N MET A 382 24.40 -0.29 6.58
CA MET A 382 23.00 0.09 6.74
C MET A 382 22.87 1.61 6.95
N GLN A 383 21.92 2.20 6.24
CA GLN A 383 21.67 3.63 6.24
C GLN A 383 20.72 4.02 7.39
N LEU A 384 20.94 5.18 7.98
CA LEU A 384 20.02 5.82 8.93
C LEU A 384 19.36 7.03 8.26
N ALA A 385 18.02 7.04 8.16
CA ALA A 385 17.29 8.22 7.72
C ALA A 385 16.99 9.16 8.89
N LEU A 386 17.29 10.44 8.71
CA LEU A 386 17.09 11.48 9.70
C LEU A 386 16.43 12.69 9.07
N THR A 387 15.14 12.89 9.36
CA THR A 387 14.41 14.10 9.00
C THR A 387 14.65 15.18 10.04
N ILE A 388 15.27 16.28 9.64
CA ILE A 388 15.54 17.44 10.49
C ILE A 388 14.55 18.55 10.15
N ILE A 389 13.77 18.99 11.14
CA ILE A 389 12.92 20.18 10.99
C ILE A 389 13.79 21.42 11.21
N ALA A 390 13.97 22.22 10.16
CA ALA A 390 14.81 23.40 10.17
C ALA A 390 14.07 24.65 10.65
N SER A 391 12.87 24.92 10.11
CA SER A 391 12.09 26.09 10.52
C SER A 391 10.60 25.96 10.19
N ASP A 392 9.78 26.76 10.87
CA ASP A 392 8.37 26.96 10.53
C ASP A 392 7.84 28.32 11.01
N ILE A 393 6.62 28.67 10.62
CA ILE A 393 5.93 29.87 11.10
C ILE A 393 5.54 29.73 12.58
N GLU A 394 5.65 30.81 13.33
CA GLU A 394 5.28 30.90 14.75
C GLU A 394 4.29 32.04 14.98
N LYS A 395 3.20 31.77 15.72
CA LYS A 395 2.23 32.81 16.10
C LYS A 395 2.88 33.87 17.00
N LYS A 396 2.52 35.12 16.73
CA LYS A 396 2.79 36.27 17.63
C LYS A 396 1.48 36.96 18.00
N LEU A 397 1.56 37.90 18.94
CA LEU A 397 0.41 38.72 19.33
C LEU A 397 -0.26 39.40 18.12
N ILE A 398 0.56 39.81 17.16
CA ILE A 398 0.11 40.34 15.86
C ILE A 398 0.93 39.63 14.77
N GLY A 399 0.24 38.92 13.88
CA GLY A 399 0.86 38.23 12.75
C GLY A 399 1.63 36.97 13.15
N TYR A 400 2.73 36.73 12.44
CA TYR A 400 3.63 35.59 12.61
C TYR A 400 5.03 36.01 12.18
N ASN A 401 6.03 35.23 12.58
CA ASN A 401 7.40 35.28 12.08
C ASN A 401 7.87 33.87 11.75
N THR A 402 9.04 33.74 11.12
CA THR A 402 9.72 32.45 11.02
C THR A 402 10.42 32.14 12.35
N LYS A 403 10.31 30.89 12.77
CA LYS A 403 11.02 30.32 13.91
C LYS A 403 12.07 29.36 13.39
N SER A 404 13.34 29.69 13.62
CA SER A 404 14.44 28.73 13.48
C SER A 404 14.29 27.64 14.56
N ILE A 405 14.25 26.39 14.12
CA ILE A 405 14.05 25.18 14.94
C ILE A 405 15.35 24.37 14.99
N THR A 406 16.03 24.26 13.85
CA THR A 406 17.37 23.69 13.72
C THR A 406 18.10 24.46 12.63
N ASN A 407 19.16 25.19 12.96
CA ASN A 407 19.98 25.91 11.96
C ASN A 407 21.10 25.01 11.38
N VAL A 408 21.80 25.47 10.35
CA VAL A 408 22.83 24.67 9.66
C VAL A 408 23.97 24.25 10.58
N GLU A 409 24.43 25.10 11.51
CA GLU A 409 25.51 24.74 12.46
C GLU A 409 25.06 23.63 13.43
N GLU A 410 23.79 23.66 13.83
CA GLU A 410 23.17 22.63 14.67
C GLU A 410 23.00 21.31 13.88
N MET A 411 22.65 21.38 12.58
CA MET A 411 22.62 20.20 11.70
C MET A 411 23.99 19.55 11.59
N GLU A 412 25.05 20.34 11.38
CA GLU A 412 26.43 19.86 11.36
C GLU A 412 26.80 19.16 12.66
N SER A 413 26.40 19.73 13.80
CA SER A 413 26.64 19.16 15.13
C SER A 413 25.93 17.82 15.32
N ILE A 414 24.68 17.70 14.89
CA ILE A 414 23.91 16.45 14.91
C ILE A 414 24.58 15.37 14.05
N ILE A 415 24.90 15.72 12.80
CA ILE A 415 25.52 14.79 11.84
C ILE A 415 26.85 14.28 12.41
N LYS A 416 27.69 15.20 12.90
CA LYS A 416 28.97 14.88 13.50
C LYS A 416 28.80 13.97 14.73
N ALA A 417 27.87 14.27 15.62
CA ALA A 417 27.62 13.48 16.82
C ALA A 417 27.24 12.03 16.48
N LEU A 418 26.34 11.82 15.52
CA LEU A 418 25.95 10.48 15.09
C LEU A 418 27.11 9.73 14.42
N MET A 419 27.87 10.38 13.55
CA MET A 419 29.00 9.76 12.87
C MET A 419 30.15 9.40 13.83
N GLU A 420 30.50 10.29 14.77
CA GLU A 420 31.53 10.03 15.78
C GLU A 420 31.15 8.87 16.72
N ASN A 421 29.85 8.55 16.82
CA ASN A 421 29.33 7.44 17.62
C ASN A 421 28.93 6.20 16.78
N GLY A 422 29.46 6.08 15.57
CA GLY A 422 29.42 4.83 14.79
C GLY A 422 28.22 4.68 13.85
N VAL A 423 27.59 5.78 13.43
CA VAL A 423 26.66 5.77 12.29
C VAL A 423 27.45 6.01 11.00
N ASP A 424 27.58 4.98 10.18
CA ASP A 424 28.47 4.99 9.01
C ASP A 424 27.86 5.72 7.79
N ASN A 425 26.54 5.66 7.63
CA ASN A 425 25.81 6.22 6.48
C ASN A 425 24.52 6.92 6.91
N LEU A 426 24.42 8.22 6.63
CA LEU A 426 23.24 9.03 6.94
C LEU A 426 22.48 9.46 5.67
N LYS A 427 21.15 9.43 5.72
CA LYS A 427 20.28 10.15 4.77
C LYS A 427 19.59 11.28 5.52
N ILE A 428 20.00 12.51 5.23
CA ILE A 428 19.51 13.71 5.92
C ILE A 428 18.40 14.35 5.08
N PHE A 429 17.22 14.48 5.66
CA PHE A 429 16.07 15.12 5.03
C PHE A 429 15.76 16.43 5.74
N ILE A 430 15.94 17.57 5.07
CA ILE A 430 15.71 18.87 5.70
C ILE A 430 14.31 19.35 5.33
N GLU A 431 13.40 19.41 6.31
CA GLU A 431 12.08 20.03 6.18
C GLU A 431 12.13 21.49 6.65
N GLY A 432 11.49 22.43 5.93
CA GLY A 432 11.44 23.83 6.34
C GLY A 432 12.71 24.64 6.05
N TRP A 433 13.45 24.28 5.01
CA TRP A 433 14.66 25.00 4.57
C TRP A 433 14.38 26.26 3.73
N GLN A 434 13.17 26.39 3.19
CA GLN A 434 12.74 27.55 2.40
C GLN A 434 12.26 28.68 3.31
N GLU A 435 12.32 29.91 2.80
CA GLU A 435 11.80 31.12 3.48
C GLU A 435 10.38 30.89 4.01
N ASP A 436 10.12 31.31 5.25
CA ASP A 436 8.90 31.06 6.04
C ASP A 436 8.65 29.58 6.43
N GLY A 437 9.63 28.70 6.27
CA GLY A 437 9.61 27.31 6.76
C GLY A 437 8.53 26.41 6.13
N ILE A 438 8.16 25.33 6.83
CA ILE A 438 7.31 24.25 6.27
C ILE A 438 5.93 24.76 5.82
N HIS A 439 5.28 25.60 6.63
CA HIS A 439 3.90 26.01 6.39
C HIS A 439 3.77 27.46 5.90
N GLY A 440 4.85 28.24 5.84
CA GLY A 440 4.80 29.61 5.34
C GLY A 440 5.30 29.79 3.92
N ASN A 441 6.16 28.89 3.43
CA ASN A 441 6.86 29.09 2.16
C ASN A 441 5.95 29.26 0.94
N ARG A 442 6.39 30.08 -0.02
CA ARG A 442 5.71 30.20 -1.31
C ARG A 442 6.13 29.05 -2.25
N ILE A 443 5.27 28.05 -2.42
CA ILE A 443 5.62 26.85 -3.22
C ILE A 443 6.01 27.13 -4.68
N SER A 444 5.59 28.27 -5.25
CA SER A 444 5.89 28.64 -6.63
C SER A 444 7.29 29.25 -6.82
N ARG A 445 8.03 29.48 -5.74
CA ARG A 445 9.35 30.12 -5.75
C ARG A 445 10.36 29.24 -5.02
N LEU A 446 11.59 29.24 -5.53
CA LEU A 446 12.75 28.74 -4.79
C LEU A 446 13.29 29.88 -3.92
N SER A 447 13.37 29.65 -2.61
CA SER A 447 13.95 30.54 -1.61
C SER A 447 14.74 29.72 -0.59
N PHE A 448 15.48 30.40 0.28
CA PHE A 448 16.25 29.80 1.37
C PHE A 448 15.99 30.63 2.63
N GLU A 449 15.76 29.98 3.76
CA GLU A 449 15.47 30.67 5.02
C GLU A 449 16.75 31.25 5.63
N ASP A 450 16.77 32.56 5.86
CA ASP A 450 17.93 33.25 6.41
C ASP A 450 18.14 32.92 7.90
N GLU A 451 17.04 32.71 8.65
CA GLU A 451 17.07 32.39 10.09
C GLU A 451 17.69 31.00 10.40
N ILE A 452 17.88 30.13 9.39
CA ILE A 452 18.63 28.87 9.54
C ILE A 452 20.06 28.95 9.01
N GLY A 453 20.47 30.10 8.47
CA GLY A 453 21.80 30.34 7.88
C GLY A 453 21.78 30.69 6.39
N GLY A 454 20.65 30.52 5.71
CA GLY A 454 20.49 30.86 4.29
C GLY A 454 21.16 29.87 3.33
N LYS A 455 21.23 30.28 2.06
CA LYS A 455 21.63 29.42 0.95
C LYS A 455 23.06 28.87 1.05
N ILE A 456 24.04 29.74 1.34
CA ILE A 456 25.47 29.38 1.22
C ILE A 456 25.86 28.31 2.25
N PRO A 457 25.55 28.46 3.55
CA PRO A 457 25.83 27.40 4.52
C PRO A 457 25.15 26.08 4.18
N LEU A 458 23.89 26.11 3.72
CA LEU A 458 23.17 24.90 3.33
C LEU A 458 23.80 24.21 2.11
N GLN A 459 24.25 24.98 1.13
CA GLN A 459 25.01 24.47 -0.02
C GLN A 459 26.35 23.89 0.42
N ASN A 460 27.08 24.56 1.30
CA ASN A 460 28.33 24.06 1.86
C ASN A 460 28.11 22.77 2.66
N LEU A 461 27.00 22.64 3.39
CA LEU A 461 26.64 21.40 4.08
C LEU A 461 26.36 20.27 3.08
N ALA A 462 25.73 20.56 1.94
CA ALA A 462 25.53 19.56 0.90
C ALA A 462 26.85 19.14 0.22
N GLU A 463 27.77 20.09 -0.02
CA GLU A 463 29.08 19.87 -0.66
C GLU A 463 30.15 19.31 0.29
N GLY A 464 30.03 19.58 1.60
CA GLY A 464 31.01 19.26 2.64
C GLY A 464 31.19 17.76 2.91
N ASN A 465 30.37 16.93 2.26
CA ASN A 465 30.41 15.47 2.31
C ASN A 465 31.58 14.88 1.48
N THR A 466 32.80 15.29 1.79
CA THR A 466 34.03 14.92 1.07
C THR A 466 34.34 13.42 1.01
N HIS A 467 33.68 12.61 1.85
CA HIS A 467 33.86 11.16 1.94
C HIS A 467 32.59 10.36 1.62
N ASN A 468 31.55 10.98 1.06
CA ASN A 468 30.27 10.32 0.73
C ASN A 468 29.56 9.64 1.92
N VAL A 469 29.76 10.17 3.12
CA VAL A 469 29.25 9.66 4.41
C VAL A 469 27.79 10.05 4.72
N TYR A 470 27.25 11.09 4.07
CA TYR A 470 25.81 11.40 4.14
C TYR A 470 25.20 11.95 2.85
N GLU A 471 23.96 11.60 2.54
CA GLU A 471 23.20 12.25 1.46
C GLU A 471 22.28 13.32 2.05
N LEU A 472 22.44 14.58 1.64
CA LEU A 472 21.57 15.68 2.07
C LEU A 472 20.48 15.94 1.03
N CYS A 473 19.24 15.75 1.46
CA CYS A 473 18.03 15.90 0.67
C CYS A 473 17.22 17.09 1.17
N LEU A 474 16.90 18.02 0.27
CA LEU A 474 15.95 19.09 0.55
C LEU A 474 14.53 18.57 0.34
N VAL A 475 13.69 18.62 1.38
CA VAL A 475 12.30 18.16 1.30
C VAL A 475 11.42 19.29 0.77
N ASP A 476 10.66 19.02 -0.29
CA ASP A 476 9.69 19.96 -0.85
C ASP A 476 8.31 19.31 -0.95
N ASN A 477 7.27 20.09 -0.66
CA ASN A 477 5.87 19.71 -0.85
C ASN A 477 5.15 20.83 -1.61
N VAL A 478 4.76 20.54 -2.85
CA VAL A 478 3.97 21.46 -3.69
C VAL A 478 2.54 20.95 -3.92
N THR A 479 2.18 19.83 -3.29
CA THR A 479 0.94 19.09 -3.55
C THR A 479 -0.14 19.50 -2.55
N LYS A 480 0.06 19.21 -1.27
CA LYS A 480 -0.86 19.60 -0.18
C LYS A 480 -0.27 20.74 0.62
N VAL A 481 -0.98 21.86 0.62
CA VAL A 481 -0.48 23.15 1.10
C VAL A 481 -1.57 23.93 1.81
N ASN A 482 -1.23 24.85 2.69
CA ASN A 482 -2.23 25.71 3.31
C ASN A 482 -2.43 27.02 2.50
N ALA A 483 -3.44 27.80 2.92
CA ALA A 483 -3.86 29.03 2.26
C ALA A 483 -2.77 30.10 2.13
N ARG A 484 -1.71 30.05 2.95
CA ARG A 484 -0.61 31.04 2.95
C ARG A 484 0.38 30.80 1.81
N GLN A 485 0.56 29.54 1.45
CA GLN A 485 1.59 29.10 0.52
C GLN A 485 1.19 29.32 -0.95
N ILE A 486 -0.10 29.48 -1.22
CA ILE A 486 -0.68 29.60 -2.57
C ILE A 486 -1.71 30.73 -2.67
N ASN A 487 -2.01 31.18 -3.88
CA ASN A 487 -3.23 31.93 -4.15
C ASN A 487 -4.37 30.95 -4.46
N ILE A 488 -5.23 30.68 -3.48
CA ILE A 488 -6.33 29.70 -3.61
C ILE A 488 -7.19 29.97 -4.85
N ASN A 489 -7.44 31.24 -5.21
CA ASN A 489 -8.29 31.56 -6.36
C ASN A 489 -7.68 31.21 -7.72
N ARG A 490 -6.38 30.93 -7.78
CA ARG A 490 -5.64 30.71 -9.05
C ARG A 490 -4.93 29.36 -9.09
N GLU A 491 -4.41 28.92 -7.95
CA GLU A 491 -3.45 27.82 -7.90
C GLU A 491 -4.03 26.54 -7.32
N VAL A 492 -5.23 26.58 -6.71
CA VAL A 492 -5.87 25.39 -6.17
C VAL A 492 -6.41 24.49 -7.29
N GLY A 493 -6.35 23.18 -7.04
CA GLY A 493 -7.03 22.18 -7.84
C GLY A 493 -8.55 22.30 -7.67
N ILE A 494 -9.28 22.09 -8.77
CA ILE A 494 -10.75 22.14 -8.78
C ILE A 494 -11.31 20.73 -9.00
N ASN A 495 -12.28 20.33 -8.17
CA ASN A 495 -13.00 19.06 -8.32
C ASN A 495 -14.16 19.19 -9.32
N LEU A 496 -14.78 18.06 -9.66
CA LEU A 496 -15.87 17.98 -10.62
C LEU A 496 -17.08 18.84 -10.20
N SER A 497 -17.27 19.04 -8.90
CA SER A 497 -18.27 19.93 -8.31
C SER A 497 -17.96 21.43 -8.45
N GLN A 498 -16.90 21.80 -9.17
CA GLN A 498 -16.39 23.16 -9.32
C GLN A 498 -16.01 23.83 -8.00
N SER A 499 -15.53 23.03 -7.03
CA SER A 499 -15.05 23.49 -5.73
C SER A 499 -13.56 23.23 -5.57
N SER A 500 -12.89 24.01 -4.73
CA SER A 500 -11.49 23.74 -4.36
C SER A 500 -11.35 22.34 -3.76
N ILE A 501 -10.30 21.63 -4.13
CA ILE A 501 -9.93 20.36 -3.50
C ILE A 501 -9.21 20.70 -2.18
N PHE A 502 -9.75 20.24 -1.05
CA PHE A 502 -9.18 20.47 0.27
C PHE A 502 -9.49 19.33 1.26
N GLU A 503 -8.62 19.17 2.23
CA GLU A 503 -8.82 18.38 3.44
C GLU A 503 -8.92 19.32 4.65
N GLU A 504 -9.75 18.95 5.62
CA GLU A 504 -9.91 19.69 6.85
C GLU A 504 -9.86 18.71 8.02
N ARG A 505 -9.04 19.04 9.02
CA ARG A 505 -8.94 18.32 10.29
C ARG A 505 -10.14 18.64 11.17
N ASP A 506 -10.53 17.68 11.99
CA ASP A 506 -11.71 17.81 12.84
C ASP A 506 -11.50 18.84 13.95
N ASN A 507 -10.30 18.89 14.51
CA ASN A 507 -9.92 19.86 15.53
C ASN A 507 -9.72 21.25 14.91
N GLN A 508 -10.78 22.06 14.99
CA GLN A 508 -10.78 23.45 14.54
C GLN A 508 -9.96 24.39 15.43
N ASP A 509 -9.47 23.95 16.60
CA ASP A 509 -8.60 24.76 17.46
C ASP A 509 -7.15 24.82 16.93
N LEU A 510 -6.79 23.94 15.99
CA LEU A 510 -5.49 23.95 15.33
C LEU A 510 -5.31 25.23 14.52
N TRP A 511 -4.09 25.79 14.52
CA TRP A 511 -3.80 26.98 13.73
C TRP A 511 -4.05 26.76 12.23
N LEU A 512 -3.56 25.63 11.72
CA LEU A 512 -3.74 25.20 10.34
C LEU A 512 -4.55 23.91 10.34
N ASN A 513 -5.88 24.06 10.33
CA ASN A 513 -6.79 22.92 10.29
C ASN A 513 -7.18 22.54 8.85
N ARG A 514 -6.94 23.41 7.86
CA ARG A 514 -7.35 23.20 6.45
C ARG A 514 -6.17 23.25 5.48
N PHE A 515 -6.08 22.22 4.65
CA PHE A 515 -5.07 22.08 3.60
C PHE A 515 -5.74 21.90 2.24
N TYR A 516 -5.16 22.51 1.22
CA TYR A 516 -5.62 22.53 -0.14
C TYR A 516 -4.68 21.71 -1.02
N TYR A 517 -5.23 21.11 -2.07
CA TYR A 517 -4.45 20.45 -3.10
C TYR A 517 -4.19 21.45 -4.23
N THR A 518 -2.92 21.69 -4.55
CA THR A 518 -2.51 22.55 -5.66
C THR A 518 -2.95 21.93 -6.99
N ASN A 519 -3.28 22.76 -7.99
CA ASN A 519 -3.53 22.29 -9.34
C ASN A 519 -2.32 21.47 -9.84
N ILE A 520 -2.54 20.22 -10.23
CA ILE A 520 -1.45 19.27 -10.53
C ILE A 520 -0.52 19.78 -11.64
N LYS A 521 -1.03 20.55 -12.62
CA LYS A 521 -0.23 21.16 -13.69
C LYS A 521 0.75 22.20 -13.13
N LEU A 522 0.34 22.95 -12.11
CA LEU A 522 1.20 23.90 -11.41
C LEU A 522 2.20 23.18 -10.49
N SER A 523 1.79 22.15 -9.76
CA SER A 523 2.69 21.31 -8.98
C SER A 523 3.83 20.76 -9.86
N SER A 524 3.49 20.20 -11.02
CA SER A 524 4.46 19.73 -12.02
C SER A 524 5.41 20.84 -12.47
N LYS A 525 4.87 22.01 -12.80
CA LYS A 525 5.67 23.19 -13.19
C LYS A 525 6.65 23.60 -12.09
N TYR A 526 6.18 23.71 -10.85
CA TYR A 526 7.00 24.17 -9.72
C TYR A 526 8.11 23.18 -9.39
N ILE A 527 7.83 21.87 -9.42
CA ILE A 527 8.86 20.83 -9.28
C ILE A 527 9.91 20.97 -10.37
N LYS A 528 9.52 21.07 -11.65
CA LYS A 528 10.49 21.22 -12.77
C LYS A 528 11.37 22.46 -12.59
N GLU A 529 10.77 23.61 -12.28
CA GLU A 529 11.51 24.87 -12.11
C GLU A 529 12.45 24.85 -10.91
N LYS A 530 12.01 24.33 -9.76
CA LYS A 530 12.84 24.22 -8.56
C LYS A 530 13.95 23.20 -8.75
N SER A 531 13.64 22.02 -9.28
CA SER A 531 14.61 20.94 -9.52
C SER A 531 15.75 21.40 -10.42
N LYS A 532 15.43 22.08 -11.53
CA LYS A 532 16.46 22.67 -12.39
C LYS A 532 17.37 23.64 -11.61
N LYS A 533 16.77 24.55 -10.85
CA LYS A 533 17.56 25.54 -10.09
C LYS A 533 18.39 24.88 -8.99
N LEU A 534 17.88 23.87 -8.29
CA LEU A 534 18.63 23.14 -7.27
C LEU A 534 19.81 22.40 -7.89
N ALA A 535 19.64 21.76 -9.04
CA ALA A 535 20.74 21.15 -9.79
C ALA A 535 21.79 22.19 -10.23
N ASP A 536 21.35 23.35 -10.74
CA ASP A 536 22.24 24.47 -11.10
C ASP A 536 23.02 25.03 -9.88
N LEU A 537 22.52 24.79 -8.66
CA LEU A 537 23.15 25.15 -7.39
C LEU A 537 24.04 24.05 -6.79
N GLY A 538 24.20 22.92 -7.48
CA GLY A 538 25.07 21.82 -7.05
C GLY A 538 24.42 20.81 -6.11
N PHE A 539 23.12 20.91 -5.81
CA PHE A 539 22.42 19.86 -5.07
C PHE A 539 22.27 18.61 -5.95
N SER A 540 22.44 17.43 -5.35
CA SER A 540 22.30 16.14 -6.05
C SER A 540 21.03 15.37 -5.66
N TYR A 541 20.36 15.78 -4.58
CA TYR A 541 19.21 15.06 -4.03
C TYR A 541 18.06 16.00 -3.68
N ILE A 542 16.84 15.54 -3.94
CA ILE A 542 15.59 16.18 -3.53
C ILE A 542 14.66 15.11 -2.97
N ALA A 543 13.89 15.46 -1.95
CA ALA A 543 12.79 14.62 -1.49
C ALA A 543 11.46 15.31 -1.81
N ILE A 544 10.58 14.63 -2.55
CA ILE A 544 9.30 15.20 -2.98
C ILE A 544 8.18 14.54 -2.19
N LYS A 545 7.59 15.29 -1.25
CA LYS A 545 6.48 14.82 -0.42
C LYS A 545 5.18 14.86 -1.22
N GLU A 546 4.36 13.83 -1.06
CA GLU A 546 3.01 13.68 -1.60
C GLU A 546 2.81 13.66 -3.13
N TYR A 547 3.67 14.27 -3.94
CA TYR A 547 3.51 14.29 -5.41
C TYR A 547 3.55 12.88 -6.03
N GLY A 548 4.38 12.00 -5.49
CA GLY A 548 4.46 10.59 -5.90
C GLY A 548 3.38 9.68 -5.28
N SER A 549 2.58 10.17 -4.33
CA SER A 549 1.60 9.35 -3.58
C SER A 549 0.15 9.84 -3.69
N LYS A 550 -0.07 11.09 -4.11
CA LYS A 550 -1.41 11.69 -4.30
C LYS A 550 -1.64 11.95 -5.79
N LEU A 551 -2.47 11.12 -6.41
CA LEU A 551 -2.82 11.22 -7.83
C LEU A 551 -4.24 11.76 -8.01
N TYR A 552 -4.38 12.94 -8.62
CA TYR A 552 -5.67 13.59 -8.87
C TYR A 552 -5.63 14.50 -10.10
N GLY A 553 -6.80 14.69 -10.73
CA GLY A 553 -6.98 15.62 -11.84
C GLY A 553 -7.35 17.05 -11.42
N ASP A 554 -7.60 17.92 -12.41
CA ASP A 554 -8.22 19.23 -12.23
C ASP A 554 -9.44 19.33 -13.16
N MET A 555 -10.64 19.43 -12.60
CA MET A 555 -11.90 19.38 -13.34
C MET A 555 -12.49 20.77 -13.58
N ARG A 556 -11.64 21.80 -13.71
CA ARG A 556 -12.12 23.15 -14.04
C ARG A 556 -12.85 23.14 -15.37
N PHE A 557 -14.07 23.67 -15.39
CA PHE A 557 -14.92 23.69 -16.57
C PHE A 557 -14.22 24.25 -17.82
N ASN A 558 -14.34 23.54 -18.95
CA ASN A 558 -13.68 23.81 -20.24
C ASN A 558 -12.14 23.72 -20.24
N ASN A 559 -11.53 23.18 -19.19
CA ASN A 559 -10.09 22.94 -19.08
C ASN A 559 -9.82 21.71 -18.18
N GLU A 560 -10.70 20.72 -18.28
CA GLU A 560 -10.64 19.48 -17.55
C GLU A 560 -9.33 18.76 -17.86
N PHE A 561 -8.72 18.20 -16.82
CA PHE A 561 -7.46 17.50 -16.86
C PHE A 561 -7.61 16.23 -16.00
N PRO A 562 -8.09 15.12 -16.60
CA PRO A 562 -8.45 13.91 -15.88
C PRO A 562 -7.26 13.20 -15.23
N ARG A 563 -7.57 12.25 -14.35
CA ARG A 563 -6.58 11.56 -13.50
C ARG A 563 -5.55 10.76 -14.31
N ASN A 564 -5.95 10.19 -15.44
CA ASN A 564 -5.06 9.49 -16.37
C ASN A 564 -4.07 10.45 -17.07
N GLU A 565 -4.52 11.63 -17.51
CA GLU A 565 -3.61 12.66 -18.03
C GLU A 565 -2.66 13.19 -16.94
N ALA A 566 -3.15 13.29 -15.70
CA ALA A 566 -2.32 13.66 -14.54
C ALA A 566 -1.23 12.62 -14.26
N LEU A 567 -1.53 11.32 -14.37
CA LEU A 567 -0.54 10.25 -14.20
C LEU A 567 0.62 10.40 -15.20
N LEU A 568 0.30 10.58 -16.49
CA LEU A 568 1.31 10.79 -17.54
C LEU A 568 2.18 12.02 -17.24
N MET A 569 1.55 13.14 -16.85
CA MET A 569 2.28 14.37 -16.51
C MET A 569 3.18 14.21 -15.28
N VAL A 570 2.75 13.44 -14.27
CA VAL A 570 3.55 13.12 -13.10
C VAL A 570 4.78 12.33 -13.52
N GLU A 571 4.62 11.26 -14.31
CA GLU A 571 5.74 10.47 -14.81
C GLU A 571 6.73 11.30 -15.64
N GLU A 572 6.24 12.13 -16.58
CA GLU A 572 7.08 13.06 -17.35
C GLU A 572 7.84 14.05 -16.45
N THR A 573 7.21 14.47 -15.36
CA THR A 573 7.83 15.40 -14.41
C THR A 573 8.92 14.72 -13.62
N LEU A 574 8.69 13.51 -13.12
CA LEU A 574 9.70 12.74 -12.39
C LEU A 574 10.88 12.37 -13.28
N ASN A 575 10.62 11.98 -14.53
CA ASN A 575 11.68 11.73 -15.52
C ASN A 575 12.52 13.00 -15.76
N TYR A 576 11.88 14.16 -15.93
CA TYR A 576 12.59 15.42 -16.09
C TYR A 576 13.51 15.74 -14.91
N VAL A 577 13.09 15.49 -13.67
CA VAL A 577 13.92 15.72 -12.48
C VAL A 577 15.16 14.84 -12.50
N LYS A 578 15.02 13.56 -12.85
CA LYS A 578 16.14 12.62 -13.03
C LYS A 578 17.09 13.07 -14.15
N GLU A 579 16.57 13.51 -15.28
CA GLU A 579 17.36 14.04 -16.42
C GLU A 579 18.15 15.33 -16.06
N LYS A 580 17.73 16.06 -15.02
CA LYS A 580 18.50 17.19 -14.47
C LYS A 580 19.60 16.79 -13.49
N GLY A 581 19.78 15.49 -13.25
CA GLY A 581 20.82 14.97 -12.37
C GLY A 581 20.45 14.98 -10.89
N LEU A 582 19.16 15.14 -10.56
CA LEU A 582 18.69 15.00 -9.18
C LEU A 582 18.17 13.59 -8.93
N ASN A 583 18.68 12.97 -7.87
CA ASN A 583 18.13 11.77 -7.29
C ASN A 583 16.93 12.11 -6.40
N ILE A 584 15.86 11.31 -6.49
CA ILE A 584 14.59 11.63 -5.85
C ILE A 584 14.30 10.64 -4.73
N TYR A 585 14.04 11.16 -3.54
CA TYR A 585 13.41 10.39 -2.46
C TYR A 585 11.92 10.71 -2.39
N PHE A 586 11.12 9.71 -2.02
CA PHE A 586 9.69 9.87 -1.85
C PHE A 586 9.21 9.37 -0.49
N PHE A 587 8.05 9.86 -0.07
CA PHE A 587 7.37 9.41 1.15
C PHE A 587 6.16 8.56 0.74
N SER A 588 6.20 7.25 1.01
CA SER A 588 5.16 6.28 0.62
C SER A 588 4.61 6.47 -0.82
N PRO A 589 5.47 6.49 -1.86
CA PRO A 589 5.02 6.68 -3.24
C PRO A 589 4.19 5.49 -3.75
N ASN A 590 3.27 5.79 -4.64
CA ASN A 590 2.60 4.80 -5.49
C ASN A 590 3.59 4.14 -6.47
N SER A 591 3.30 2.93 -6.93
CA SER A 591 4.24 2.13 -7.75
C SER A 591 4.69 2.80 -9.05
N TYR A 592 3.89 3.70 -9.64
CA TYR A 592 4.28 4.46 -10.83
C TYR A 592 5.50 5.37 -10.62
N ALA A 593 5.81 5.74 -9.37
CA ALA A 593 6.93 6.63 -9.05
C ALA A 593 8.22 5.89 -8.67
N TRP A 594 8.19 4.56 -8.48
CA TRP A 594 9.31 3.79 -7.95
C TRP A 594 10.53 3.77 -8.88
N LYS A 595 10.35 3.71 -10.20
CA LYS A 595 11.44 3.74 -11.19
C LYS A 595 12.25 5.05 -11.23
N TYR A 596 11.72 6.10 -10.58
CA TYR A 596 12.40 7.39 -10.43
C TYR A 596 13.01 7.57 -9.03
N SER A 597 12.82 6.60 -8.14
CA SER A 597 13.16 6.70 -6.73
C SER A 597 14.58 6.21 -6.44
N ARG A 598 15.34 6.99 -5.68
CA ARG A 598 16.58 6.58 -5.03
C ARG A 598 16.32 5.80 -3.73
N GLY A 599 15.22 6.10 -3.05
CA GLY A 599 14.81 5.46 -1.80
C GLY A 599 13.44 5.94 -1.32
N ILE A 600 12.80 5.13 -0.48
CA ILE A 600 11.43 5.36 -0.01
C ILE A 600 11.40 5.54 1.51
N ILE A 601 10.92 6.69 1.97
CA ILE A 601 10.70 6.99 3.38
C ILE A 601 9.25 6.69 3.76
N GLU A 602 9.03 6.39 5.05
CA GLU A 602 7.72 6.06 5.62
C GLU A 602 7.02 4.85 4.98
N THR A 603 7.78 3.83 4.60
CA THR A 603 7.22 2.62 3.99
C THR A 603 6.21 1.95 4.94
N PRO A 604 4.98 1.60 4.51
CA PRO A 604 3.98 1.00 5.39
C PRO A 604 4.44 -0.31 6.03
N MET A 605 4.32 -0.40 7.36
CA MET A 605 4.69 -1.61 8.14
C MET A 605 3.48 -2.35 8.74
N ASN A 606 2.27 -1.81 8.59
CA ASN A 606 1.03 -2.40 9.07
C ASN A 606 -0.09 -2.21 8.04
N ASN A 607 -1.04 -3.14 8.01
CA ASN A 607 -2.30 -3.05 7.27
C ASN A 607 -3.36 -2.22 8.05
N SER A 608 -4.56 -2.08 7.49
CA SER A 608 -5.73 -1.41 8.09
C SER A 608 -6.28 -2.11 9.33
N GLN A 609 -5.97 -3.40 9.52
CA GLN A 609 -6.47 -4.23 10.61
C GLN A 609 -7.98 -4.44 10.56
N TYR A 610 -8.54 -4.58 9.35
CA TYR A 610 -9.94 -5.02 9.23
C TYR A 610 -10.12 -6.37 9.94
N LEU A 611 -11.30 -6.60 10.52
CA LEU A 611 -11.58 -7.80 11.30
C LEU A 611 -11.50 -9.10 10.49
N PHE A 612 -11.62 -9.01 9.16
CA PHE A 612 -11.48 -10.13 8.23
C PHE A 612 -10.05 -10.30 7.72
N GLU A 613 -9.17 -9.32 7.89
CA GLU A 613 -7.74 -9.52 7.64
C GLU A 613 -7.20 -10.40 8.74
N THR A 614 -6.64 -11.54 8.38
CA THR A 614 -6.17 -12.54 9.34
C THR A 614 -4.69 -12.42 9.62
N ASP A 615 -3.93 -11.84 8.69
CA ASP A 615 -2.47 -11.74 8.74
C ASP A 615 -1.97 -10.43 8.13
N THR A 616 -0.94 -9.83 8.72
CA THR A 616 -0.09 -8.82 8.04
C THR A 616 1.13 -9.53 7.46
N VAL A 617 1.50 -9.25 6.20
CA VAL A 617 2.66 -9.88 5.52
C VAL A 617 3.54 -8.83 4.80
N PRO A 618 4.86 -9.05 4.65
CA PRO A 618 5.78 -8.11 4.02
C PRO A 618 5.80 -8.21 2.48
N PHE A 619 4.64 -8.23 1.81
CA PHE A 619 4.60 -8.36 0.35
C PHE A 619 5.34 -7.20 -0.33
N LEU A 620 5.04 -5.95 0.08
CA LEU A 620 5.69 -4.74 -0.42
C LEU A 620 7.21 -4.80 -0.25
N GLN A 621 7.68 -5.23 0.92
CA GLN A 621 9.11 -5.30 1.21
C GLN A 621 9.81 -6.41 0.44
N ILE A 622 9.14 -7.55 0.20
CA ILE A 622 9.67 -8.57 -0.71
C ILE A 622 9.80 -7.99 -2.11
N VAL A 623 8.82 -7.24 -2.61
CA VAL A 623 8.90 -6.58 -3.93
C VAL A 623 10.06 -5.56 -3.99
N LEU A 624 10.28 -4.75 -2.96
CA LEU A 624 11.31 -3.70 -2.96
C LEU A 624 12.73 -4.21 -2.62
N SER A 625 12.86 -5.30 -1.86
CA SER A 625 14.14 -5.81 -1.37
C SER A 625 15.16 -6.03 -2.49
N GLY A 626 16.38 -5.57 -2.27
CA GLY A 626 17.48 -5.63 -3.25
C GLY A 626 17.28 -4.80 -4.52
N LYS A 627 16.28 -3.90 -4.56
CA LYS A 627 16.02 -2.99 -5.70
C LYS A 627 15.98 -1.52 -5.28
N ILE A 628 15.28 -1.18 -4.19
CA ILE A 628 15.17 0.19 -3.68
C ILE A 628 15.40 0.16 -2.16
N GLU A 629 16.15 1.12 -1.63
CA GLU A 629 16.26 1.32 -0.18
C GLU A 629 14.92 1.82 0.39
N TYR A 630 14.44 1.20 1.46
CA TYR A 630 13.19 1.61 2.08
C TYR A 630 13.32 1.70 3.60
N TYR A 631 12.73 2.75 4.14
CA TYR A 631 12.86 3.14 5.53
C TYR A 631 11.50 3.05 6.23
N THR A 632 11.52 2.78 7.52
CA THR A 632 10.32 2.74 8.35
C THR A 632 9.64 4.11 8.39
N PRO A 633 8.36 4.19 8.80
CA PRO A 633 7.81 5.44 9.31
C PRO A 633 8.61 5.88 10.54
N TYR A 634 8.56 7.18 10.87
CA TYR A 634 9.39 7.72 11.94
C TYR A 634 9.17 6.95 13.25
N ILE A 635 10.25 6.34 13.75
CA ILE A 635 10.23 5.45 14.91
C ILE A 635 9.73 6.21 16.13
N ASN A 636 10.24 7.42 16.34
CA ASN A 636 9.87 8.29 17.45
C ASN A 636 8.50 8.97 17.32
N ASN A 637 7.84 8.89 16.16
CA ASN A 637 6.49 9.42 15.97
C ASN A 637 5.41 8.33 16.06
N SER A 638 5.68 7.15 15.52
CA SER A 638 4.62 6.18 15.21
C SER A 638 4.94 4.71 15.54
N PHE A 639 6.21 4.37 15.81
CA PHE A 639 6.71 2.99 15.88
C PHE A 639 7.59 2.66 17.11
N PHE A 640 7.56 3.42 18.21
CA PHE A 640 8.46 3.16 19.34
C PHE A 640 8.04 1.95 20.20
N SER A 641 8.48 0.74 19.83
CA SER A 641 8.45 -0.47 20.67
C SER A 641 9.45 -1.51 20.19
N LYS A 642 9.91 -2.41 21.07
CA LYS A 642 10.78 -3.53 20.70
C LYS A 642 10.19 -4.40 19.60
N THR A 643 8.87 -4.68 19.65
CA THR A 643 8.17 -5.43 18.61
C THR A 643 8.24 -4.75 17.24
N ASN A 644 8.15 -3.42 17.19
CA ASN A 644 8.25 -2.70 15.93
C ASN A 644 9.68 -2.70 15.36
N ILE A 645 10.70 -2.63 16.22
CA ILE A 645 12.11 -2.74 15.80
C ILE A 645 12.35 -4.14 15.22
N LEU A 646 11.89 -5.20 15.90
CA LEU A 646 11.94 -6.57 15.39
C LEU A 646 11.18 -6.73 14.07
N LYS A 647 10.06 -6.02 13.90
CA LYS A 647 9.29 -6.00 12.64
C LYS A 647 10.03 -5.29 11.51
N ALA A 648 10.72 -4.19 11.80
CA ALA A 648 11.59 -3.54 10.83
C ALA A 648 12.74 -4.46 10.39
N ILE A 649 13.34 -5.20 11.33
CA ILE A 649 14.36 -6.23 11.04
C ILE A 649 13.79 -7.36 10.18
N GLU A 650 12.64 -7.94 10.57
CA GLU A 650 11.99 -8.99 9.77
C GLU A 650 11.66 -8.52 8.35
N TYR A 651 11.24 -7.26 8.21
CA TYR A 651 10.79 -6.71 6.93
C TYR A 651 11.95 -6.11 6.13
N GLY A 652 13.19 -6.10 6.65
CA GLY A 652 14.36 -5.52 6.00
C GLY A 652 14.31 -4.00 5.82
N ALA A 653 13.51 -3.28 6.62
CA ALA A 653 13.34 -1.83 6.52
C ALA A 653 14.34 -1.09 7.42
N TYR A 654 14.97 -0.04 6.88
CA TYR A 654 15.97 0.76 7.60
C TYR A 654 15.34 1.78 8.56
N PRO A 655 16.01 2.13 9.68
CA PRO A 655 15.44 3.03 10.66
C PRO A 655 15.31 4.46 10.12
N SER A 656 14.22 5.14 10.49
CA SER A 656 13.98 6.55 10.23
C SER A 656 13.51 7.30 11.47
N PHE A 657 14.03 8.50 11.68
CA PHE A 657 13.67 9.38 12.80
C PHE A 657 13.40 10.81 12.32
N ILE A 658 12.54 11.52 13.05
CA ILE A 658 12.31 12.96 12.86
C ILE A 658 12.81 13.73 14.09
N ILE A 659 13.64 14.74 13.90
CA ILE A 659 14.29 15.45 15.00
C ILE A 659 14.27 16.99 14.87
N THR A 660 14.46 17.64 16.00
CA THR A 660 14.62 19.09 16.20
C THR A 660 15.81 19.36 17.10
N TRP A 661 16.44 20.54 17.01
CA TRP A 661 17.43 20.97 18.00
C TRP A 661 16.79 21.50 19.28
N VAL A 662 15.71 22.25 19.14
CA VAL A 662 14.99 22.85 20.28
C VAL A 662 14.03 21.87 20.96
N ASP A 663 13.73 22.12 22.24
CA ASP A 663 12.69 21.40 22.98
C ASP A 663 11.29 21.63 22.36
N ASN A 664 10.42 20.62 22.44
CA ASN A 664 9.06 20.69 21.89
C ASN A 664 8.24 21.90 22.39
N TYR A 665 8.45 22.36 23.63
CA TYR A 665 7.72 23.53 24.16
C TYR A 665 8.06 24.82 23.39
N VAL A 666 9.22 24.89 22.72
CA VAL A 666 9.67 26.04 21.92
C VAL A 666 8.87 26.15 20.62
N ILE A 667 8.35 25.04 20.10
CA ILE A 667 7.56 24.99 18.85
C ILE A 667 6.05 25.02 19.11
N LYS A 668 5.60 25.26 20.36
CA LYS A 668 4.17 25.22 20.74
C LYS A 668 3.27 26.20 19.98
N GLU A 669 3.82 27.32 19.52
CA GLU A 669 3.09 28.34 18.77
C GLU A 669 3.21 28.14 17.25
N THR A 670 3.80 27.02 16.81
CA THR A 670 3.92 26.62 15.41
C THR A 670 2.86 25.56 15.06
N PRO A 671 2.55 25.35 13.77
CA PRO A 671 1.71 24.24 13.32
C PRO A 671 2.28 22.84 13.65
N LEU A 672 3.55 22.74 14.01
CA LEU A 672 4.26 21.50 14.33
C LEU A 672 4.01 21.00 15.76
N TRP A 673 3.23 21.72 16.56
CA TRP A 673 2.98 21.37 17.97
C TRP A 673 2.42 19.94 18.18
N ASP A 674 1.78 19.36 17.17
CA ASP A 674 1.24 18.00 17.23
C ASP A 674 2.33 16.90 17.17
N TYR A 675 3.58 17.24 16.80
CA TYR A 675 4.66 16.27 16.86
C TYR A 675 4.98 15.90 18.32
N PRO A 676 5.19 14.60 18.63
CA PRO A 676 5.66 14.15 19.94
C PRO A 676 7.11 14.60 20.17
N SER A 677 7.77 14.13 21.23
CA SER A 677 9.17 14.50 21.50
C SER A 677 10.06 14.31 20.26
N THR A 678 10.69 15.39 19.79
CA THR A 678 11.59 15.40 18.61
C THR A 678 12.99 15.92 18.92
N LYS A 679 13.25 16.44 20.12
CA LYS A 679 14.55 17.01 20.44
C LYS A 679 15.67 15.96 20.29
N PHE A 680 16.70 16.29 19.51
CA PHE A 680 17.79 15.38 19.20
C PHE A 680 18.50 14.86 20.45
N GLU A 681 18.84 15.75 21.39
CA GLU A 681 19.51 15.39 22.66
C GLU A 681 18.75 14.32 23.45
N ASP A 682 17.41 14.35 23.40
CA ASP A 682 16.56 13.37 24.11
C ASP A 682 16.54 12.00 23.41
N TRP A 683 16.80 11.97 22.09
CA TRP A 683 16.70 10.79 21.25
C TRP A 683 18.04 10.18 20.86
N GLU A 684 19.16 10.92 20.97
CA GLU A 684 20.48 10.52 20.47
C GLU A 684 20.85 9.09 20.91
N GLN A 685 20.77 8.81 22.21
CA GLN A 685 21.13 7.49 22.75
C GLN A 685 20.23 6.37 22.21
N GLU A 686 18.93 6.62 22.04
CA GLU A 686 18.01 5.62 21.55
C GLU A 686 18.14 5.43 20.02
N ILE A 687 18.44 6.50 19.27
CA ILE A 687 18.79 6.43 17.85
C ILE A 687 20.01 5.53 17.67
N LEU A 688 21.09 5.78 18.41
CA LEU A 688 22.33 4.99 18.32
C LEU A 688 22.09 3.53 18.69
N LYS A 689 21.36 3.27 19.77
CA LYS A 689 21.01 1.92 20.21
C LYS A 689 20.18 1.16 19.16
N ILE A 690 19.15 1.79 18.61
CA ILE A 690 18.29 1.18 17.59
C ILE A 690 19.08 0.95 16.30
N TYR A 691 19.89 1.93 15.88
CA TYR A 691 20.74 1.80 14.71
C TYR A 691 21.71 0.62 14.85
N GLN A 692 22.44 0.54 15.98
CA GLN A 692 23.35 -0.57 16.25
C GLN A 692 22.63 -1.92 16.24
N GLU A 693 21.51 -2.02 16.96
CA GLU A 693 20.69 -3.23 17.00
C GLU A 693 20.24 -3.66 15.58
N MET A 694 19.73 -2.75 14.77
CA MET A 694 19.26 -3.09 13.43
C MET A 694 20.43 -3.37 12.47
N SER A 695 21.55 -2.66 12.61
CA SER A 695 22.74 -2.83 11.77
C SER A 695 23.37 -4.21 11.93
N GLU A 696 23.43 -4.74 13.16
CA GLU A 696 23.92 -6.09 13.44
C GLU A 696 23.07 -7.15 12.74
N ALA A 697 21.75 -6.94 12.67
CA ALA A 697 20.82 -7.83 12.00
C ALA A 697 20.88 -7.72 10.46
N LEU A 698 20.92 -6.49 9.93
CA LEU A 698 20.66 -6.19 8.53
C LEU A 698 21.92 -5.98 7.67
N ASN A 699 23.05 -5.52 8.22
CA ASN A 699 24.30 -5.38 7.46
C ASN A 699 24.70 -6.67 6.71
N PRO A 700 24.58 -7.88 7.32
CA PRO A 700 24.95 -9.10 6.60
C PRO A 700 24.05 -9.44 5.41
N VAL A 701 22.85 -8.87 5.32
CA VAL A 701 21.85 -9.11 4.27
C VAL A 701 21.54 -7.85 3.47
N LEU A 702 22.36 -6.81 3.61
CA LEU A 702 22.21 -5.55 2.91
C LEU A 702 22.14 -5.79 1.40
N ASP A 703 21.27 -5.01 0.73
CA ASP A 703 21.08 -5.04 -0.73
C ASP A 703 20.67 -6.40 -1.33
N SER A 704 20.42 -7.40 -0.48
CA SER A 704 20.02 -8.74 -0.89
C SER A 704 18.50 -8.82 -1.00
N LYS A 705 18.01 -9.45 -2.06
CA LYS A 705 16.59 -9.76 -2.20
C LYS A 705 16.16 -10.75 -1.11
N ILE A 706 15.00 -10.51 -0.53
CA ILE A 706 14.26 -11.52 0.23
C ILE A 706 13.74 -12.56 -0.77
N ILE A 707 14.01 -13.84 -0.50
CA ILE A 707 13.66 -14.97 -1.37
C ILE A 707 12.70 -15.97 -0.73
N ASP A 708 12.63 -16.03 0.60
CA ASP A 708 11.64 -16.81 1.34
C ASP A 708 11.36 -16.21 2.73
N ARG A 709 10.21 -16.57 3.31
CA ARG A 709 9.81 -16.23 4.67
C ARG A 709 8.97 -17.36 5.26
N THR A 710 9.37 -17.87 6.42
CA THR A 710 8.67 -18.95 7.12
C THR A 710 8.27 -18.52 8.53
N VAL A 711 7.00 -18.68 8.88
CA VAL A 711 6.53 -18.53 10.27
C VAL A 711 6.59 -19.92 10.92
N LEU A 712 7.59 -20.13 11.79
CA LEU A 712 7.85 -21.43 12.42
C LEU A 712 6.82 -21.74 13.53
N GLU A 713 6.53 -20.73 14.34
CA GLU A 713 5.49 -20.74 15.38
C GLU A 713 4.88 -19.33 15.46
N PRO A 714 3.70 -19.14 16.06
CA PRO A 714 3.14 -17.80 16.25
C PRO A 714 4.14 -16.87 16.98
N GLY A 715 4.68 -15.89 16.26
CA GLY A 715 5.68 -14.95 16.78
C GLY A 715 7.14 -15.37 16.58
N ILE A 716 7.42 -16.48 15.90
CA ILE A 716 8.76 -16.92 15.50
C ILE A 716 8.83 -16.97 13.97
N VAL A 717 9.67 -16.14 13.37
CA VAL A 717 9.75 -15.96 11.91
C VAL A 717 11.19 -16.10 11.43
N LYS A 718 11.40 -16.77 10.31
CA LYS A 718 12.67 -16.85 9.59
C LYS A 718 12.52 -16.21 8.22
N VAL A 719 13.47 -15.37 7.84
CA VAL A 719 13.56 -14.71 6.53
C VAL A 719 14.84 -15.15 5.84
N ASP A 720 14.74 -15.55 4.58
CA ASP A 720 15.85 -16.04 3.76
C ASP A 720 16.17 -15.05 2.64
N TYR A 721 17.46 -14.79 2.44
CA TYR A 721 17.98 -13.82 1.49
C TYR A 721 18.81 -14.48 0.39
N GLU A 722 18.84 -13.86 -0.79
CA GLU A 722 19.50 -14.41 -1.99
C GLU A 722 21.01 -14.63 -1.82
N ASN A 723 21.65 -13.94 -0.87
CA ASN A 723 23.08 -14.05 -0.61
C ASN A 723 23.48 -15.25 0.28
N GLY A 724 22.55 -16.19 0.53
CA GLY A 724 22.84 -17.40 1.29
C GLY A 724 22.65 -17.27 2.80
N ARG A 725 22.08 -16.15 3.29
CA ARG A 725 21.91 -15.87 4.71
C ARG A 725 20.44 -15.83 5.11
N SER A 726 20.22 -15.99 6.42
CA SER A 726 18.90 -15.85 7.04
C SER A 726 18.96 -14.94 8.23
N VAL A 727 17.81 -14.32 8.53
CA VAL A 727 17.53 -13.63 9.79
C VAL A 727 16.32 -14.31 10.42
N MET A 728 16.45 -14.76 11.67
CA MET A 728 15.32 -15.28 12.45
C MET A 728 14.95 -14.27 13.54
N VAL A 729 13.66 -14.07 13.77
CA VAL A 729 13.10 -13.08 14.70
C VAL A 729 12.15 -13.77 15.67
N ASN A 730 12.32 -13.49 16.96
CA ASN A 730 11.47 -13.96 18.04
C ASN A 730 10.74 -12.77 18.69
N TYR A 731 9.46 -12.63 18.41
CA TYR A 731 8.58 -11.62 19.02
C TYR A 731 8.07 -12.00 20.40
N THR A 732 8.29 -13.24 20.82
CA THR A 732 7.67 -13.81 22.02
C THR A 732 8.47 -13.48 23.28
N GLN A 733 7.83 -13.68 24.44
CA GLN A 733 8.48 -13.55 25.75
C GLN A 733 9.24 -14.82 26.16
N ASN A 734 9.28 -15.84 25.31
CA ASN A 734 9.93 -17.12 25.57
C ASN A 734 11.11 -17.31 24.62
N SER A 735 12.14 -18.05 25.06
CA SER A 735 13.22 -18.47 24.17
C SER A 735 12.73 -19.52 23.17
N PHE A 736 13.36 -19.60 22.01
CA PHE A 736 13.09 -20.61 20.98
C PHE A 736 14.37 -21.27 20.49
N ILE A 737 14.31 -22.56 20.15
CA ILE A 737 15.45 -23.32 19.64
C ILE A 737 15.11 -23.85 18.25
N TYR A 738 15.99 -23.57 17.28
CA TYR A 738 15.88 -24.06 15.91
C TYR A 738 17.20 -24.71 15.49
N GLY A 739 17.25 -26.05 15.48
CA GLY A 739 18.51 -26.77 15.31
C GLY A 739 19.51 -26.39 16.40
N ASP A 740 20.67 -25.86 16.01
CA ASP A 740 21.72 -25.37 16.92
C ASP A 740 21.56 -23.88 17.30
N ILE A 741 20.53 -23.19 16.79
CA ILE A 741 20.31 -21.77 16.99
C ILE A 741 19.42 -21.54 18.21
N PHE A 742 19.89 -20.73 19.16
CA PHE A 742 19.14 -20.33 20.35
C PHE A 742 18.69 -18.87 20.25
N LEU A 743 17.38 -18.62 20.18
CA LEU A 743 16.81 -17.28 20.17
C LEU A 743 16.33 -16.90 21.56
N GLN A 744 16.85 -15.77 22.06
CA GLN A 744 16.35 -15.15 23.28
C GLN A 744 14.92 -14.59 23.06
N PRO A 745 14.14 -14.38 24.13
CA PRO A 745 12.92 -13.58 24.06
C PRO A 745 13.17 -12.21 23.40
N LEU A 746 12.23 -11.72 22.58
CA LEU A 746 12.31 -10.40 21.95
C LEU A 746 13.66 -10.12 21.28
N SER A 747 14.16 -11.05 20.47
CA SER A 747 15.48 -10.97 19.85
C SER A 747 15.44 -11.41 18.38
N TYR A 748 16.59 -11.30 17.72
CA TYR A 748 16.84 -11.84 16.40
C TYR A 748 18.19 -12.58 16.38
N GLU A 749 18.42 -13.38 15.35
CA GLU A 749 19.71 -14.02 15.09
C GLU A 749 19.93 -14.13 13.57
N GLY A 750 21.09 -13.67 13.09
CA GLY A 750 21.50 -13.76 11.69
C GLY A 750 22.53 -14.87 11.47
N PHE A 751 22.34 -15.74 10.48
CA PHE A 751 23.20 -16.90 10.23
C PHE A 751 23.35 -17.25 8.75
N LYS A 752 24.38 -18.03 8.41
CA LYS A 752 24.54 -18.61 7.07
C LYS A 752 23.60 -19.82 6.94
N ASN A 753 22.77 -19.84 5.92
CA ASN A 753 21.85 -20.95 5.69
C ASN A 753 22.55 -22.02 4.84
N LYS A 754 22.74 -23.20 5.41
CA LYS A 754 23.42 -24.33 4.75
C LYS A 754 22.49 -25.12 3.83
N ASP A 755 21.18 -24.91 3.97
CA ASP A 755 20.13 -25.70 3.31
C ASP A 755 19.35 -24.87 2.27
N LEU A 756 19.90 -23.74 1.80
CA LEU A 756 19.31 -23.01 0.68
C LEU A 756 19.50 -23.82 -0.60
N ASP A 757 18.43 -24.47 -1.02
CA ASP A 757 18.28 -24.91 -2.40
C ASP A 757 18.03 -23.65 -3.24
N PHE A 758 19.06 -23.21 -3.95
CA PHE A 758 18.93 -22.20 -5.00
C PHE A 758 18.19 -22.86 -6.16
N GLY A 759 16.91 -23.16 -5.96
CA GLY A 759 16.05 -23.73 -7.00
C GLY A 759 16.24 -22.90 -8.25
N ASP A 760 16.74 -23.56 -9.31
CA ASP A 760 17.19 -22.92 -10.54
C ASP A 760 16.17 -21.87 -10.98
N GLY A 761 16.69 -20.68 -11.28
CA GLY A 761 15.93 -19.52 -11.71
C GLY A 761 15.36 -19.69 -13.13
N GLU A 762 14.44 -20.62 -13.30
CA GLU A 762 13.53 -20.71 -14.43
C GLU A 762 12.11 -20.87 -13.86
N LEU A 763 11.34 -19.79 -13.94
CA LEU A 763 9.89 -19.75 -13.70
C LEU A 763 9.17 -20.07 -15.01
#